data_AF-A0A1F0ZSZ7-F1
#
_entry.id   AF-A0A1F0ZSZ7-F1
#
_cell.length_a   1.000
_cell.length_b   1.000
_cell.length_c   1.000
_cell.angle_alpha   90.00
_cell.angle_beta   90.00
_cell.angle_gamma   90.00
#
_symmetry.space_group_name_H-M   'P 1'
#
loop_
_entity.id
_entity.type
_entity.pdbx_description
1 polymer ?
#
loop_
_entity_poly.entity_id
_entity_poly.type
_entity_poly.pdbx_seq_one_letter_code
_entity_poly.pdbx_strand_id
1 'polypeptide(L)'
;MKKGKVFAVAGVTLLAAGLLAACSSSNTSKASSGEDKNYGYVYTSDPTTLDYTISSKAATHDITTNVVDGLMANDKYGNLVPSLAEDWSVSKDGLTYTYKIRKGVKWYDADGEEHGEVTAKDFVTGLKHAADKKSETLPLVQGSVKGLDDYVQGKITDFSQVGVKAVDDYTLQYTLNKPETFWNSKTTNGILFPISTEFLKSKGDDFGQPNDVKSILANGPFLLKSITSKSSVVFEKNDNYWDKKNVHLKEVKYTYYDGSDQDSLARGFSDGAYTKARLFPASSNFATVEKKYKDDIFTTPAGSGVAVLGFNLDRQSYKHTAKKSDAEKTATKKAILNKDFRQAITFALNRENYSAQVNGKEFAKPAIRNTYTAPAFVQVDGKDFGNVVADKLTTYGDQWKGINLADGQDGLYNKDKAKAQLEKAKAELQKDGVQFPIHIDVPVAQNSTNFVSRMQSLKQTVEDTLGKDNVVLDLQMMDSDEVLNITLNVPSAADADWDLQGMVGWNPDYDDPSTYLDTLQPASEDQTKVYLGFAGGVDNPSAKAVGLDEFAKLLDDANNETQDVVKRYEKYAAAQAWLTDSAIVIPTMSSTGAATVVSKVVPFSEPSSQTGNKGSTYLKYVEVQDEPVTKKQYEQAREKWQKEKAESNKKAQQDLEKHVK
;
A
#
# COMPACT_ATOMS: atom_id res chain seq x y z
N MET A 1 38.54 52.48 55.03
CA MET A 1 37.30 53.30 54.99
C MET A 1 37.06 53.66 53.52
N LYS A 2 35.98 53.36 52.81
CA LYS A 2 34.56 53.08 53.10
C LYS A 2 33.99 52.18 51.99
N LYS A 3 33.05 51.29 52.32
CA LYS A 3 32.10 50.65 51.39
C LYS A 3 30.80 50.34 52.13
N GLY A 4 29.70 50.33 51.37
CA GLY A 4 28.50 49.58 51.67
C GLY A 4 27.35 50.39 52.28
N LYS A 5 26.36 50.71 51.45
CA LYS A 5 24.99 50.95 51.93
C LYS A 5 24.01 50.17 51.08
N VAL A 6 23.13 49.49 51.79
CA VAL A 6 22.02 48.65 51.36
C VAL A 6 20.86 48.97 52.32
N PHE A 7 19.64 48.94 51.75
CA PHE A 7 18.28 48.97 52.32
C PHE A 7 17.57 50.29 52.72
N ALA A 8 16.50 50.60 51.98
CA ALA A 8 15.07 50.62 52.40
C ALA A 8 14.21 51.00 51.16
N VAL A 9 13.52 50.11 50.46
CA VAL A 9 12.17 49.52 50.68
C VAL A 9 11.05 50.55 50.83
N ALA A 10 10.22 50.69 49.79
CA ALA A 10 8.74 50.67 49.82
C ALA A 10 8.16 51.25 48.51
N GLY A 11 7.75 50.40 47.58
CA GLY A 11 7.01 50.80 46.38
C GLY A 11 7.10 49.74 45.28
N VAL A 12 5.93 49.27 44.83
CA VAL A 12 5.70 48.30 43.74
C VAL A 12 5.66 46.82 44.16
N THR A 13 4.58 46.47 44.88
CA THR A 13 3.97 45.12 44.86
C THR A 13 2.46 45.30 44.95
N LEU A 14 1.78 45.45 43.81
CA LEU A 14 0.32 45.26 43.64
C LEU A 14 -0.11 45.49 42.17
N LEU A 15 0.37 44.65 41.24
CA LEU A 15 -0.08 44.68 39.84
C LEU A 15 -0.23 43.27 39.22
N ALA A 16 -0.49 42.25 40.04
CA ALA A 16 -0.62 40.85 39.60
C ALA A 16 -1.88 40.14 40.10
N ALA A 17 -2.96 40.86 40.42
CA ALA A 17 -4.19 40.24 40.96
C ALA A 17 -5.51 40.86 40.47
N GLY A 18 -5.60 41.27 39.20
CA GLY A 18 -6.78 42.00 38.69
C GLY A 18 -7.23 41.73 37.26
N LEU A 19 -6.80 40.64 36.60
CA LEU A 19 -7.23 40.33 35.21
C LEU A 19 -7.97 38.99 35.07
N LEU A 20 -8.39 38.39 36.19
CA LEU A 20 -9.30 37.24 36.21
C LEU A 20 -10.62 37.68 36.86
N ALA A 21 -11.70 37.55 36.08
CA ALA A 21 -13.12 37.75 36.43
C ALA A 21 -13.70 39.18 36.29
N ALA A 22 -14.19 39.48 35.07
CA ALA A 22 -15.35 40.33 34.72
C ALA A 22 -15.17 40.79 33.26
N CYS A 23 -15.98 40.49 32.24
CA CYS A 23 -17.36 40.04 32.11
C CYS A 23 -17.45 39.21 30.82
N SER A 24 -17.94 37.98 30.82
CA SER A 24 -19.33 37.64 30.47
C SER A 24 -20.18 38.81 29.94
N SER A 25 -20.06 39.10 28.66
CA SER A 25 -21.20 39.60 27.88
C SER A 25 -21.33 38.74 26.62
N SER A 26 -22.41 37.97 26.62
CA SER A 26 -22.94 37.24 25.49
C SER A 26 -23.13 38.17 24.29
N ASN A 27 -22.22 38.08 23.34
CA ASN A 27 -22.48 38.41 21.96
C ASN A 27 -22.31 37.13 21.15
N THR A 28 -23.42 36.47 20.90
CA THR A 28 -23.60 35.50 19.81
C THR A 28 -23.36 36.20 18.47
N SER A 29 -22.09 36.42 18.14
CA SER A 29 -21.64 36.58 16.77
C SER A 29 -21.55 35.20 16.16
N LYS A 30 -22.42 34.94 15.18
CA LYS A 30 -22.38 33.77 14.29
C LYS A 30 -20.93 33.41 13.97
N ALA A 31 -20.55 32.18 14.31
CA ALA A 31 -19.32 31.56 13.84
C ALA A 31 -19.25 31.70 12.31
N SER A 32 -18.21 32.37 11.84
CA SER A 32 -17.76 32.29 10.46
C SER A 32 -17.24 30.87 10.25
N SER A 33 -17.97 30.06 9.49
CA SER A 33 -17.49 28.79 8.96
C SER A 33 -16.40 29.07 7.92
N GLY A 34 -15.13 28.71 8.21
CA GLY A 34 -14.09 28.59 7.18
C GLY A 34 -12.70 29.15 7.51
N GLU A 35 -12.06 28.71 8.60
CA GLU A 35 -10.61 28.87 8.75
C GLU A 35 -9.90 27.55 8.41
N ASP A 36 -8.86 27.60 7.56
CA ASP A 36 -8.00 26.46 7.23
C ASP A 36 -7.42 25.85 8.52
N LYS A 37 -7.42 24.52 8.62
CA LYS A 37 -7.00 23.78 9.83
C LYS A 37 -5.61 23.15 9.66
N ASN A 38 -4.94 22.86 10.77
CA ASN A 38 -3.69 22.09 10.76
C ASN A 38 -3.98 20.59 10.82
N TYR A 39 -3.09 19.80 10.22
CA TYR A 39 -3.11 18.35 10.26
C TYR A 39 -1.86 17.80 10.93
N GLY A 40 -2.02 16.96 11.94
CA GLY A 40 -0.92 16.27 12.61
C GLY A 40 -1.06 14.76 12.50
N TYR A 41 0.00 14.04 12.15
CA TYR A 41 0.03 12.58 12.28
C TYR A 41 1.47 12.05 12.36
N VAL A 42 1.69 10.78 12.04
CA VAL A 42 3.00 10.13 12.11
C VAL A 42 3.50 9.63 10.76
N TYR A 43 4.81 9.49 10.65
CA TYR A 43 5.50 8.76 9.59
C TYR A 43 6.48 7.75 10.22
N THR A 44 6.77 6.64 9.54
CA THR A 44 7.50 5.52 10.17
C THR A 44 8.92 5.30 9.63
N SER A 45 9.30 6.00 8.56
CA SER A 45 10.62 5.83 7.93
C SER A 45 11.02 7.10 7.19
N ASP A 46 12.27 7.52 7.34
CA ASP A 46 12.80 8.66 6.58
C ASP A 46 12.97 8.29 5.10
N PRO A 47 12.74 9.23 4.16
CA PRO A 47 13.03 8.99 2.76
C PRO A 47 14.55 8.86 2.54
N THR A 48 14.96 7.85 1.78
CA THR A 48 16.36 7.72 1.31
C THR A 48 16.64 8.60 0.09
N THR A 49 15.60 9.11 -0.56
CA THR A 49 15.63 10.10 -1.64
C THR A 49 14.28 10.82 -1.72
N LEU A 50 14.30 12.07 -2.18
CA LEU A 50 13.10 12.83 -2.57
C LEU A 50 12.82 12.76 -4.08
N ASP A 51 13.65 12.04 -4.85
CA ASP A 51 13.38 11.76 -6.25
C ASP A 51 12.22 10.76 -6.37
N TYR A 52 11.04 11.32 -6.63
CA TYR A 52 9.77 10.60 -6.77
C TYR A 52 9.68 9.77 -8.04
N THR A 53 10.64 9.89 -8.97
CA THR A 53 10.62 9.13 -10.22
C THR A 53 11.44 7.84 -10.16
N ILE A 54 12.31 7.69 -9.16
CA ILE A 54 13.23 6.55 -9.05
C ILE A 54 12.94 5.59 -7.89
N SER A 55 12.23 6.03 -6.86
CA SER A 55 12.04 5.26 -5.61
C SER A 55 10.72 4.49 -5.61
N SER A 56 10.77 3.21 -5.23
CA SER A 56 9.59 2.37 -4.97
C SER A 56 9.07 2.47 -3.52
N LYS A 57 9.72 3.28 -2.67
CA LYS A 57 9.51 3.25 -1.22
C LYS A 57 8.42 4.22 -0.75
N ALA A 58 7.61 3.75 0.21
CA ALA A 58 6.59 4.56 0.87
C ALA A 58 7.08 5.83 1.54
N ALA A 59 8.25 5.75 2.17
CA ALA A 59 8.90 6.91 2.77
C ALA A 59 9.13 8.06 1.77
N THR A 60 9.35 7.76 0.49
CA THR A 60 9.48 8.79 -0.56
C THR A 60 8.11 9.24 -1.06
N HIS A 61 7.24 8.30 -1.46
CA HIS A 61 6.01 8.65 -2.15
C HIS A 61 4.96 9.34 -1.26
N ASP A 62 4.86 8.97 0.02
CA ASP A 62 3.90 9.59 0.95
C ASP A 62 4.21 11.07 1.20
N ILE A 63 5.47 11.46 1.04
CA ILE A 63 5.90 12.86 1.10
C ILE A 63 5.67 13.54 -0.25
N THR A 64 6.25 13.00 -1.31
CA THR A 64 6.33 13.70 -2.60
C THR A 64 4.99 13.79 -3.33
N THR A 65 4.05 12.86 -3.10
CA THR A 65 2.69 12.95 -3.66
C THR A 65 1.92 14.17 -3.16
N ASN A 66 2.32 14.77 -2.04
CA ASN A 66 1.69 16.01 -1.55
C ASN A 66 2.32 17.28 -2.14
N VAL A 67 3.49 17.13 -2.79
CA VAL A 67 4.33 18.23 -3.29
C VAL A 67 4.24 18.34 -4.82
N VAL A 68 4.15 17.21 -5.52
CA VAL A 68 4.17 17.13 -6.99
C VAL A 68 2.91 16.44 -7.48
N ASP A 69 2.14 17.09 -8.35
CA ASP A 69 1.03 16.49 -9.10
C ASP A 69 1.51 15.89 -10.44
N GLY A 70 0.85 14.82 -10.87
CA GLY A 70 1.00 14.20 -12.18
C GLY A 70 -0.17 14.53 -13.11
N LEU A 71 -0.36 13.73 -14.17
CA LEU A 71 -1.43 13.95 -15.15
C LEU A 71 -2.82 13.77 -14.54
N MET A 72 -3.00 12.70 -13.76
CA MET A 72 -4.27 12.30 -13.17
C MET A 72 -4.15 12.22 -11.64
N ALA A 73 -5.28 12.23 -10.94
CA ALA A 73 -5.39 11.97 -9.51
C ALA A 73 -6.71 11.23 -9.23
N ASN A 74 -6.94 10.80 -7.99
CA ASN A 74 -8.23 10.26 -7.59
C ASN A 74 -9.09 11.31 -6.88
N ASP A 75 -10.40 11.26 -7.11
CA ASP A 75 -11.37 12.00 -6.31
C ASP A 75 -11.72 11.26 -5.00
N LYS A 76 -12.58 11.85 -4.17
CA LYS A 76 -13.05 11.22 -2.91
C LYS A 76 -13.90 9.96 -3.11
N TYR A 77 -14.31 9.63 -4.34
CA TYR A 77 -15.15 8.47 -4.66
C TYR A 77 -14.36 7.32 -5.31
N GLY A 78 -13.09 7.53 -5.67
CA GLY A 78 -12.27 6.52 -6.33
C GLY A 78 -12.12 6.71 -7.83
N ASN A 79 -12.70 7.75 -8.42
CA ASN A 79 -12.59 7.98 -9.86
C ASN A 79 -11.26 8.62 -10.19
N LEU A 80 -10.62 8.15 -11.27
CA LEU A 80 -9.51 8.87 -11.89
C LEU A 80 -10.05 10.15 -12.54
N VAL A 81 -9.51 11.28 -12.10
CA VAL A 81 -9.89 12.61 -12.57
C VAL A 81 -8.66 13.38 -13.08
N PRO A 82 -8.84 14.31 -14.03
CA PRO A 82 -7.74 15.13 -14.52
C PRO A 82 -7.09 15.97 -13.40
N SER A 83 -5.77 15.89 -13.28
CA SER A 83 -4.95 16.72 -12.37
C SER A 83 -4.20 17.79 -13.16
N LEU A 84 -2.91 17.64 -13.50
CA LEU A 84 -2.22 18.58 -14.38
C LEU A 84 -2.67 18.49 -15.84
N ALA A 85 -3.24 17.35 -16.25
CA ALA A 85 -4.04 17.32 -17.45
C ALA A 85 -5.37 18.03 -17.18
N GLU A 86 -5.82 18.88 -18.09
CA GLU A 86 -7.20 19.43 -18.07
C GLU A 86 -8.15 18.64 -18.97
N ASP A 87 -7.61 17.99 -20.00
CA ASP A 87 -8.32 17.10 -20.91
C ASP A 87 -7.38 15.99 -21.39
N TRP A 88 -7.94 14.87 -21.83
CA TRP A 88 -7.19 13.78 -22.43
C TRP A 88 -8.01 13.05 -23.49
N SER A 89 -7.34 12.26 -24.31
CA SER A 89 -7.99 11.36 -25.25
C SER A 89 -7.13 10.16 -25.55
N VAL A 90 -7.75 9.07 -25.97
CA VAL A 90 -7.11 7.85 -26.44
C VAL A 90 -7.56 7.57 -27.88
N SER A 91 -6.66 7.11 -28.73
CA SER A 91 -7.01 6.68 -30.09
C SER A 91 -7.93 5.45 -30.08
N LYS A 92 -8.72 5.25 -31.15
CA LYS A 92 -9.59 4.06 -31.30
C LYS A 92 -8.90 2.71 -31.14
N ASP A 93 -7.61 2.62 -31.46
CA ASP A 93 -6.80 1.41 -31.29
C ASP A 93 -6.24 1.24 -29.87
N GLY A 94 -6.47 2.21 -28.98
CA GLY A 94 -6.00 2.16 -27.58
C GLY A 94 -4.50 2.41 -27.40
N LEU A 95 -3.77 2.78 -28.45
CA LEU A 95 -2.31 2.86 -28.40
C LEU A 95 -1.77 4.26 -28.13
N THR A 96 -2.51 5.32 -28.47
CA THR A 96 -2.02 6.69 -28.36
C THR A 96 -2.87 7.50 -27.38
N TYR A 97 -2.27 7.89 -26.26
CA TYR A 97 -2.88 8.76 -25.27
C TYR A 97 -2.34 10.18 -25.43
N THR A 98 -3.23 11.16 -25.56
CA THR A 98 -2.88 12.58 -25.68
C THR A 98 -3.50 13.36 -24.53
N TYR A 99 -2.68 14.10 -23.79
CA TYR A 99 -3.07 14.91 -22.64
C TYR A 99 -2.86 16.40 -22.96
N LYS A 100 -3.84 17.23 -22.59
CA LYS A 100 -3.72 18.69 -22.61
C LYS A 100 -3.32 19.15 -21.23
N ILE A 101 -2.14 19.74 -21.12
CA ILE A 101 -1.57 20.21 -19.85
C ILE A 101 -2.17 21.58 -19.53
N ARG A 102 -2.52 21.80 -18.27
CA ARG A 102 -3.02 23.09 -17.78
C ARG A 102 -2.00 24.19 -18.01
N LYS A 103 -2.44 25.28 -18.64
CA LYS A 103 -1.65 26.50 -18.79
C LYS A 103 -1.61 27.30 -17.50
N GLY A 104 -0.50 27.98 -17.26
CA GLY A 104 -0.26 28.86 -16.12
C GLY A 104 0.08 28.13 -14.81
N VAL A 105 0.19 26.81 -14.81
CA VAL A 105 0.67 26.06 -13.64
C VAL A 105 2.18 26.22 -13.55
N LYS A 106 2.69 26.57 -12.38
CA LYS A 106 4.11 26.90 -12.17
C LYS A 106 4.75 25.98 -11.15
N TRP A 107 6.06 25.85 -11.26
CA TRP A 107 6.92 25.24 -10.28
C TRP A 107 7.28 26.24 -9.18
N TYR A 108 7.32 25.77 -7.94
CA TYR A 108 7.70 26.55 -6.77
C TYR A 108 8.73 25.79 -5.93
N ASP A 109 9.67 26.48 -5.30
CA ASP A 109 10.55 25.83 -4.32
C ASP A 109 9.93 25.80 -2.92
N ALA A 110 10.70 25.27 -1.96
CA ALA A 110 10.29 25.18 -0.56
C ALA A 110 9.99 26.55 0.07
N ASP A 111 10.55 27.65 -0.44
CA ASP A 111 10.33 29.02 0.05
C ASP A 111 9.16 29.72 -0.67
N GLY A 112 8.58 29.07 -1.68
CA GLY A 112 7.46 29.58 -2.47
C GLY A 112 7.90 30.46 -3.65
N GLU A 113 9.19 30.46 -4.00
CA GLU A 113 9.69 31.19 -5.17
C GLU A 113 9.33 30.43 -6.45
N GLU A 114 8.99 31.15 -7.51
CA GLU A 114 8.59 30.59 -8.81
C GLU A 114 9.80 30.17 -9.66
N HIS A 115 9.74 28.97 -10.26
CA HIS A 115 10.80 28.37 -11.09
C HIS A 115 10.34 28.00 -12.50
N GLY A 116 9.44 28.80 -13.07
CA GLY A 116 8.91 28.63 -14.42
C GLY A 116 7.64 27.78 -14.49
N GLU A 117 7.10 27.66 -15.71
CA GLU A 117 5.83 26.99 -15.97
C GLU A 117 6.01 25.47 -16.14
N VAL A 118 5.02 24.70 -15.72
CA VAL A 118 4.93 23.26 -15.97
C VAL A 118 4.54 23.06 -17.44
N THR A 119 5.36 22.32 -18.18
CA THR A 119 5.12 22.05 -19.61
C THR A 119 5.08 20.55 -19.91
N ALA A 120 4.60 20.18 -21.10
CA ALA A 120 4.64 18.80 -21.59
C ALA A 120 6.08 18.25 -21.65
N LYS A 121 7.08 19.11 -21.86
CA LYS A 121 8.50 18.72 -21.86
C LYS A 121 8.95 18.18 -20.52
N ASP A 122 8.41 18.67 -19.41
CA ASP A 122 8.80 18.22 -18.07
C ASP A 122 8.40 16.76 -17.79
N PHE A 123 7.33 16.27 -18.43
CA PHE A 123 6.95 14.85 -18.38
C PHE A 123 7.90 13.96 -19.19
N VAL A 124 8.33 14.44 -20.37
CA VAL A 124 9.37 13.75 -21.17
C VAL A 124 10.67 13.68 -20.36
N THR A 125 11.06 14.79 -19.73
CA THR A 125 12.24 14.88 -18.86
C THR A 125 12.13 13.91 -17.68
N GLY A 126 10.98 13.86 -17.00
CA GLY A 126 10.74 12.96 -15.86
C GLY A 126 10.94 11.49 -16.22
N LEU A 127 10.28 11.01 -17.28
CA LEU A 127 10.42 9.61 -17.71
C LEU A 127 11.84 9.29 -18.21
N LYS A 128 12.51 10.24 -18.89
CA LYS A 128 13.91 10.08 -19.30
C LYS A 128 14.83 9.91 -18.10
N HIS A 129 14.67 10.79 -17.11
CA HIS A 129 15.47 10.75 -15.88
C HIS A 129 15.27 9.44 -15.13
N ALA A 130 14.03 8.98 -15.01
CA ALA A 130 13.72 7.67 -14.40
C ALA A 130 14.41 6.51 -15.13
N ALA A 131 14.41 6.51 -16.47
CA ALA A 131 15.07 5.49 -17.28
C ALA A 131 16.61 5.55 -17.12
N ASP A 132 17.20 6.74 -17.21
CA ASP A 132 18.65 6.97 -17.09
C ASP A 132 19.19 6.57 -15.71
N LYS A 133 18.42 6.85 -14.65
CA LYS A 133 18.77 6.51 -13.27
C LYS A 133 18.36 5.08 -12.88
N LYS A 134 17.81 4.29 -13.81
CA LYS A 134 17.36 2.90 -13.57
C LYS A 134 16.39 2.81 -12.39
N SER A 135 15.31 3.60 -12.45
CA SER A 135 14.26 3.66 -11.45
C SER A 135 13.84 2.27 -10.95
N GLU A 136 13.68 2.13 -9.62
CA GLU A 136 13.13 0.91 -9.00
C GLU A 136 11.69 0.62 -9.47
N THR A 137 10.99 1.64 -9.98
CA THR A 137 9.60 1.55 -10.44
C THR A 137 9.48 1.48 -11.97
N LEU A 138 10.61 1.41 -12.69
CA LEU A 138 10.67 1.25 -14.14
C LEU A 138 9.83 0.07 -14.68
N PRO A 139 9.77 -1.09 -13.99
CA PRO A 139 8.92 -2.21 -14.42
C PRO A 139 7.43 -1.85 -14.60
N LEU A 140 6.91 -0.80 -13.94
CA LEU A 140 5.51 -0.37 -14.09
C LEU A 140 5.16 0.13 -15.50
N VAL A 141 6.16 0.66 -16.23
CA VAL A 141 5.96 1.37 -17.51
C VAL A 141 6.86 0.88 -18.63
N GLN A 142 7.95 0.17 -18.34
CA GLN A 142 8.95 -0.29 -19.31
C GLN A 142 8.35 -1.10 -20.46
N GLY A 143 7.47 -2.06 -20.15
CA GLY A 143 6.75 -2.85 -21.14
C GLY A 143 5.56 -2.12 -21.78
N SER A 144 5.10 -1.03 -21.18
CA SER A 144 3.93 -0.28 -21.64
C SER A 144 4.29 0.75 -22.70
N VAL A 145 5.31 1.58 -22.47
CA VAL A 145 5.68 2.69 -23.36
C VAL A 145 6.52 2.18 -24.52
N LYS A 146 6.14 2.55 -25.75
CA LYS A 146 6.82 2.11 -26.97
C LYS A 146 8.30 2.50 -26.95
N GLY A 147 9.19 1.54 -27.21
CA GLY A 147 10.64 1.76 -27.28
C GLY A 147 11.34 2.00 -25.93
N LEU A 148 10.61 2.09 -24.80
CA LEU A 148 11.25 2.32 -23.49
C LEU A 148 12.13 1.13 -23.08
N ASP A 149 11.63 -0.09 -23.24
CA ASP A 149 12.42 -1.31 -23.01
C ASP A 149 13.71 -1.36 -23.83
N ASP A 150 13.64 -1.01 -25.12
CA ASP A 150 14.81 -0.98 -26.00
C ASP A 150 15.83 0.10 -25.58
N TYR A 151 15.37 1.25 -25.06
CA TYR A 151 16.24 2.28 -24.49
C TYR A 151 16.95 1.82 -23.23
N VAL A 152 16.19 1.22 -22.31
CA VAL A 152 16.71 0.69 -21.03
C VAL A 152 17.73 -0.42 -21.26
N GLN A 153 17.52 -1.25 -22.29
CA GLN A 153 18.46 -2.30 -22.70
C GLN A 153 19.61 -1.78 -23.58
N GLY A 154 19.64 -0.49 -23.94
CA GLY A 154 20.69 0.12 -24.76
C GLY A 154 20.66 -0.27 -26.23
N LYS A 155 19.57 -0.87 -26.73
CA LYS A 155 19.37 -1.14 -28.16
C LYS A 155 19.11 0.14 -28.97
N ILE A 156 18.49 1.12 -28.32
CA ILE A 156 18.44 2.51 -28.79
C ILE A 156 19.08 3.41 -27.74
N THR A 157 19.78 4.46 -28.18
CA THR A 157 20.44 5.43 -27.27
C THR A 157 19.82 6.82 -27.36
N ASP A 158 18.98 7.05 -28.36
CA ASP A 158 18.26 8.31 -28.54
C ASP A 158 16.87 8.19 -27.90
N PHE A 159 16.68 8.88 -26.78
CA PHE A 159 15.42 8.88 -26.05
C PHE A 159 14.24 9.45 -26.87
N SER A 160 14.50 10.21 -27.94
CA SER A 160 13.43 10.72 -28.82
C SER A 160 12.66 9.60 -29.55
N GLN A 161 13.20 8.37 -29.58
CA GLN A 161 12.53 7.19 -30.11
C GLN A 161 11.61 6.50 -29.09
N VAL A 162 11.66 6.90 -27.81
CA VAL A 162 10.73 6.44 -26.78
C VAL A 162 9.37 7.11 -26.98
N GLY A 163 8.29 6.36 -26.79
CA GLY A 163 6.90 6.75 -27.02
C GLY A 163 6.34 7.75 -26.01
N VAL A 164 7.09 8.81 -25.68
CA VAL A 164 6.65 9.97 -24.90
C VAL A 164 7.13 11.24 -25.61
N LYS A 165 6.22 12.15 -25.96
CA LYS A 165 6.59 13.39 -26.66
C LYS A 165 5.76 14.58 -26.23
N ALA A 166 6.43 15.72 -26.09
CA ALA A 166 5.79 17.02 -26.09
C ALA A 166 5.53 17.43 -27.54
N VAL A 167 4.26 17.38 -27.97
CA VAL A 167 3.85 17.83 -29.32
C VAL A 167 3.95 19.35 -29.42
N ASP A 168 3.60 20.02 -28.34
CA ASP A 168 3.81 21.44 -28.05
C ASP A 168 3.95 21.60 -26.54
N ASP A 169 4.13 22.84 -26.06
CA ASP A 169 4.35 23.14 -24.63
C ASP A 169 3.25 22.60 -23.70
N TYR A 170 2.03 22.37 -24.21
CA TYR A 170 0.87 21.98 -23.42
C TYR A 170 0.16 20.73 -23.97
N THR A 171 0.82 19.97 -24.83
CA THR A 171 0.28 18.73 -25.40
C THR A 171 1.30 17.62 -25.25
N LEU A 172 1.03 16.70 -24.32
CA LEU A 172 1.83 15.51 -24.10
C LEU A 172 1.18 14.32 -24.80
N GLN A 173 1.96 13.50 -25.48
CA GLN A 173 1.48 12.27 -26.08
C GLN A 173 2.33 11.07 -25.63
N TYR A 174 1.65 10.00 -25.20
CA TYR A 174 2.23 8.69 -25.01
C TYR A 174 1.78 7.75 -26.13
N THR A 175 2.69 6.87 -26.57
CA THR A 175 2.41 5.75 -27.46
C THR A 175 2.77 4.45 -26.76
N LEU A 176 1.80 3.55 -26.63
CA LEU A 176 1.95 2.27 -25.94
C LEU A 176 2.31 1.14 -26.91
N ASN A 177 2.90 0.06 -26.38
CA ASN A 177 3.18 -1.17 -27.12
C ASN A 177 1.91 -1.99 -27.41
N LYS A 178 0.94 -1.93 -26.50
CA LYS A 178 -0.35 -2.60 -26.59
C LYS A 178 -1.43 -1.76 -25.88
N PRO A 179 -2.72 -1.98 -26.18
CA PRO A 179 -3.79 -1.29 -25.48
C PRO A 179 -3.79 -1.66 -23.99
N GLU A 180 -3.84 -0.64 -23.12
CA GLU A 180 -3.94 -0.80 -21.67
C GLU A 180 -5.08 0.07 -21.15
N THR A 181 -6.26 -0.52 -20.94
CA THR A 181 -7.46 0.20 -20.48
C THR A 181 -7.26 0.91 -19.13
N PHE A 182 -6.31 0.45 -18.34
CA PHE A 182 -5.91 0.98 -17.04
C PHE A 182 -4.73 1.97 -17.11
N TRP A 183 -4.24 2.37 -18.29
CA TRP A 183 -3.07 3.26 -18.45
C TRP A 183 -3.17 4.55 -17.62
N ASN A 184 -4.35 5.19 -17.57
CA ASN A 184 -4.52 6.41 -16.79
C ASN A 184 -4.29 6.21 -15.28
N SER A 185 -4.56 5.02 -14.72
CA SER A 185 -4.26 4.74 -13.32
C SER A 185 -2.75 4.73 -13.07
N LYS A 186 -1.93 4.25 -14.02
CA LYS A 186 -0.48 4.29 -13.93
C LYS A 186 0.07 5.71 -13.83
N THR A 187 -0.58 6.67 -14.48
CA THR A 187 -0.16 8.10 -14.46
C THR A 187 -0.29 8.77 -13.09
N THR A 188 -0.83 8.08 -12.09
CA THR A 188 -0.85 8.49 -10.68
C THR A 188 0.42 8.09 -9.91
N ASN A 189 1.33 7.34 -10.54
CA ASN A 189 2.60 6.90 -9.96
C ASN A 189 3.73 7.87 -10.29
N GLY A 190 4.65 8.05 -9.32
CA GLY A 190 5.72 9.06 -9.38
C GLY A 190 6.65 8.96 -10.59
N ILE A 191 6.86 7.76 -11.14
CA ILE A 191 7.66 7.56 -12.37
C ILE A 191 7.12 8.30 -13.61
N LEU A 192 5.82 8.62 -13.63
CA LEU A 192 5.18 9.37 -14.71
C LEU A 192 4.93 10.85 -14.33
N PHE A 193 5.44 11.31 -13.20
CA PHE A 193 5.32 12.71 -12.79
C PHE A 193 6.35 13.58 -13.51
N PRO A 194 6.03 14.87 -13.74
CA PRO A 194 6.93 15.77 -14.44
C PRO A 194 8.10 16.19 -13.55
N ILE A 195 9.27 16.44 -14.14
CA ILE A 195 10.39 17.12 -13.49
C ILE A 195 10.69 18.39 -14.30
N SER A 196 10.78 19.56 -13.64
CA SER A 196 11.21 20.81 -14.28
C SER A 196 12.56 20.63 -14.98
N THR A 197 12.57 20.83 -16.29
CA THR A 197 13.74 20.56 -17.14
C THR A 197 14.95 21.43 -16.76
N GLU A 198 14.74 22.73 -16.55
CA GLU A 198 15.83 23.64 -16.21
C GLU A 198 16.33 23.43 -14.77
N PHE A 199 15.43 23.05 -13.86
CA PHE A 199 15.81 22.76 -12.48
C PHE A 199 16.60 21.46 -12.36
N LEU A 200 16.19 20.39 -13.05
CA LEU A 200 16.96 19.15 -13.08
C LEU A 200 18.37 19.40 -13.63
N LYS A 201 18.49 20.22 -14.69
CA LYS A 201 19.77 20.62 -15.25
C LYS A 201 20.63 21.44 -14.28
N SER A 202 20.01 22.31 -13.48
CA SER A 202 20.74 23.13 -12.50
C SER A 202 21.20 22.34 -11.29
N LYS A 203 20.45 21.31 -10.88
CA LYS A 203 20.78 20.42 -9.76
C LYS A 203 21.71 19.27 -10.12
N GLY A 204 21.59 18.69 -11.31
CA GLY A 204 22.34 17.50 -11.70
C GLY A 204 22.12 16.36 -10.70
N ASP A 205 23.20 15.80 -10.15
CA ASP A 205 23.14 14.70 -9.17
C ASP A 205 22.63 15.14 -7.78
N ASP A 206 22.48 16.44 -7.53
CA ASP A 206 21.88 16.96 -6.30
C ASP A 206 20.34 17.00 -6.35
N PHE A 207 19.71 16.55 -7.44
CA PHE A 207 18.26 16.42 -7.51
C PHE A 207 17.76 15.31 -6.57
N GLY A 208 16.70 15.58 -5.80
CA GLY A 208 16.08 14.60 -4.93
C GLY A 208 16.96 14.11 -3.76
N GLN A 209 17.93 14.91 -3.32
CA GLN A 209 18.76 14.59 -2.15
C GLN A 209 17.89 14.38 -0.89
N PRO A 210 18.16 13.33 -0.08
CA PRO A 210 17.38 13.07 1.12
C PRO A 210 17.51 14.21 2.12
N ASN A 211 16.40 14.57 2.74
CA ASN A 211 16.28 15.66 3.72
C ASN A 211 16.59 17.08 3.21
N ASP A 212 17.01 17.26 1.95
CA ASP A 212 17.13 18.59 1.34
C ASP A 212 15.83 18.95 0.62
N VAL A 213 14.97 19.71 1.28
CA VAL A 213 13.70 20.17 0.71
C VAL A 213 13.88 21.09 -0.51
N LYS A 214 15.07 21.66 -0.71
CA LYS A 214 15.41 22.48 -1.88
C LYS A 214 15.96 21.66 -3.05
N SER A 215 16.01 20.33 -2.94
CA SER A 215 16.45 19.42 -3.99
C SER A 215 15.33 19.04 -4.98
N ILE A 216 14.09 19.44 -4.70
CA ILE A 216 12.91 19.24 -5.56
C ILE A 216 12.11 20.54 -5.65
N LEU A 217 11.23 20.62 -6.66
CA LEU A 217 10.23 21.69 -6.81
C LEU A 217 8.82 21.12 -6.63
N ALA A 218 7.91 21.99 -6.23
CA ALA A 218 6.49 21.73 -6.03
C ALA A 218 5.65 22.32 -7.15
N ASN A 219 4.68 21.56 -7.64
CA ASN A 219 3.56 22.06 -8.45
C ASN A 219 2.20 21.61 -7.88
N GLY A 220 2.23 20.91 -6.74
CA GLY A 220 1.09 20.33 -6.05
C GLY A 220 0.54 21.20 -4.91
N PRO A 221 -0.37 20.64 -4.09
CA PRO A 221 -1.14 21.38 -3.09
C PRO A 221 -0.32 21.89 -1.90
N PHE A 222 0.87 21.33 -1.64
CA PHE A 222 1.71 21.72 -0.53
C PHE A 222 3.17 21.97 -0.93
N LEU A 223 3.83 22.87 -0.20
CA LEU A 223 5.28 23.06 -0.21
C LEU A 223 5.89 22.22 0.91
N LEU A 224 6.96 21.47 0.60
CA LEU A 224 7.72 20.75 1.62
C LEU A 224 8.68 21.70 2.33
N LYS A 225 8.43 21.96 3.63
CA LYS A 225 9.16 22.99 4.39
C LYS A 225 10.36 22.43 5.15
N SER A 226 10.24 21.24 5.71
CA SER A 226 11.35 20.59 6.40
C SER A 226 11.20 19.08 6.48
N ILE A 227 12.34 18.39 6.49
CA ILE A 227 12.48 17.00 6.92
C ILE A 227 13.63 16.97 7.92
N THR A 228 13.30 16.64 9.16
CA THR A 228 14.27 16.37 10.22
C THR A 228 14.25 14.87 10.48
N SER A 229 15.30 14.18 10.06
CA SER A 229 15.42 12.72 10.15
C SER A 229 15.07 12.20 11.54
N LYS A 230 14.25 11.14 11.58
CA LYS A 230 13.69 10.52 12.79
C LYS A 230 13.03 11.49 13.77
N SER A 231 12.50 12.62 13.26
CA SER A 231 11.87 13.64 14.09
C SER A 231 10.57 14.13 13.47
N SER A 232 10.62 14.83 12.33
CA SER A 232 9.42 15.42 11.73
C SER A 232 9.54 15.73 10.25
N VAL A 233 8.40 15.69 9.55
CA VAL A 233 8.20 16.26 8.20
C VAL A 233 7.13 17.35 8.28
N VAL A 234 7.38 18.51 7.68
CA VAL A 234 6.44 19.65 7.69
C VAL A 234 6.12 20.11 6.28
N PHE A 235 4.84 20.31 6.01
CA PHE A 235 4.32 20.89 4.78
C PHE A 235 3.49 22.13 5.09
N GLU A 236 3.52 23.10 4.19
CA GLU A 236 2.64 24.27 4.19
C GLU A 236 1.79 24.30 2.93
N LYS A 237 0.57 24.84 3.03
CA LYS A 237 -0.30 25.04 1.86
C LYS A 237 0.42 25.85 0.79
N ASN A 238 0.37 25.38 -0.46
CA ASN A 238 0.83 26.14 -1.61
C ASN A 238 -0.28 27.11 -2.06
N ASP A 239 -0.21 28.36 -1.62
CA ASP A 239 -1.20 29.40 -1.98
C ASP A 239 -1.22 29.78 -3.47
N ASN A 240 -0.24 29.30 -4.24
CA ASN A 240 -0.16 29.46 -5.68
C ASN A 240 -0.62 28.20 -6.46
N TYR A 241 -1.02 27.14 -5.77
CA TYR A 241 -1.52 25.92 -6.40
C TYR A 241 -2.80 26.18 -7.22
N TRP A 242 -2.86 25.60 -8.42
CA TRP A 242 -3.93 25.87 -9.39
C TRP A 242 -5.33 25.50 -8.89
N ASP A 243 -5.43 24.52 -7.99
CA ASP A 243 -6.70 24.06 -7.38
C ASP A 243 -6.75 24.30 -5.86
N LYS A 244 -6.11 25.37 -5.38
CA LYS A 244 -6.03 25.72 -3.95
C LYS A 244 -7.39 25.86 -3.23
N LYS A 245 -8.48 26.08 -3.98
CA LYS A 245 -9.85 26.14 -3.43
C LYS A 245 -10.28 24.82 -2.78
N ASN A 246 -9.68 23.72 -3.21
CA ASN A 246 -9.92 22.37 -2.72
C ASN A 246 -8.87 21.94 -1.68
N VAL A 247 -7.99 22.84 -1.24
CA VAL A 247 -6.98 22.59 -0.21
C VAL A 247 -7.43 23.27 1.09
N HIS A 248 -7.84 22.46 2.06
CA HIS A 248 -8.45 22.92 3.31
C HIS A 248 -7.50 22.93 4.52
N LEU A 249 -6.30 22.38 4.33
CA LEU A 249 -5.26 22.33 5.36
C LEU A 249 -4.28 23.48 5.18
N LYS A 250 -3.92 24.14 6.28
CA LYS A 250 -2.91 25.20 6.31
C LYS A 250 -1.49 24.65 6.44
N GLU A 251 -1.31 23.74 7.39
CA GLU A 251 -0.03 23.10 7.72
C GLU A 251 -0.28 21.61 7.96
N VAL A 252 0.67 20.79 7.53
CA VAL A 252 0.71 19.35 7.82
C VAL A 252 2.01 19.05 8.53
N LYS A 253 1.93 18.38 9.69
CA LYS A 253 3.09 17.91 10.44
C LYS A 253 3.02 16.41 10.68
N TYR A 254 4.02 15.70 10.19
CA TYR A 254 4.26 14.30 10.56
C TYR A 254 5.37 14.22 11.59
N THR A 255 5.15 13.42 12.64
CA THR A 255 6.13 13.10 13.69
C THR A 255 6.63 11.67 13.51
N TYR A 256 7.91 11.43 13.72
CA TYR A 256 8.48 10.09 13.57
C TYR A 256 7.90 9.11 14.60
N TYR A 257 7.52 7.92 14.13
CA TYR A 257 6.99 6.84 14.96
C TYR A 257 7.67 5.51 14.58
N ASP A 258 8.43 4.94 15.50
CA ASP A 258 9.20 3.70 15.28
C ASP A 258 8.37 2.41 15.44
N GLY A 259 7.08 2.51 15.77
CA GLY A 259 6.21 1.35 15.95
C GLY A 259 6.27 0.68 17.34
N SER A 260 7.18 1.10 18.22
CA SER A 260 7.44 0.40 19.49
C SER A 260 6.37 0.65 20.56
N ASP A 261 5.82 1.87 20.63
CA ASP A 261 4.78 2.28 21.57
C ASP A 261 3.48 2.62 20.84
N GLN A 262 2.61 1.63 20.68
CA GLN A 262 1.30 1.78 20.03
C GLN A 262 0.38 2.80 20.69
N ASP A 263 0.45 2.89 22.02
CA ASP A 263 -0.43 3.76 22.79
C ASP A 263 -0.03 5.23 22.65
N SER A 264 1.18 5.51 22.16
CA SER A 264 1.65 6.87 21.84
C SER A 264 0.76 7.58 20.83
N LEU A 265 0.12 6.86 19.90
CA LEU A 265 -0.78 7.46 18.90
C LEU A 265 -2.03 8.03 19.57
N ALA A 266 -2.65 7.28 20.49
CA ALA A 266 -3.82 7.74 21.24
C ALA A 266 -3.48 8.91 22.19
N ARG A 267 -2.26 8.92 22.75
CA ARG A 267 -1.77 10.06 23.56
C ARG A 267 -1.54 11.30 22.69
N GLY A 268 -0.87 11.18 21.54
CA GLY A 268 -0.68 12.31 20.64
C GLY A 268 -1.98 12.91 20.10
N PHE A 269 -3.02 12.09 19.88
CA PHE A 269 -4.37 12.59 19.59
C PHE A 269 -5.00 13.30 20.79
N SER A 270 -4.84 12.75 22.01
CA SER A 270 -5.31 13.38 23.25
C SER A 270 -4.70 14.75 23.51
N ASP A 271 -3.42 14.89 23.19
CA ASP A 271 -2.63 16.10 23.44
C ASP A 271 -2.84 17.16 22.34
N GLY A 272 -3.63 16.84 21.31
CA GLY A 272 -3.90 17.70 20.15
C GLY A 272 -2.77 17.76 19.12
N ALA A 273 -1.71 16.95 19.30
CA ALA A 273 -0.62 16.85 18.34
C ALA A 273 -1.03 16.08 17.07
N TYR A 274 -1.96 15.13 17.18
CA TYR A 274 -2.46 14.34 16.05
C TYR A 274 -3.94 14.58 15.77
N THR A 275 -4.29 14.66 14.49
CA THR A 275 -5.66 14.82 13.97
C THR A 275 -6.42 13.49 13.92
N LYS A 276 -5.70 12.37 13.88
CA LYS A 276 -6.25 11.02 14.00
C LYS A 276 -5.30 10.11 14.77
N ALA A 277 -5.80 8.98 15.26
CA ALA A 277 -4.97 7.93 15.86
C ALA A 277 -5.47 6.55 15.44
N ARG A 278 -4.56 5.72 14.94
CA ARG A 278 -4.77 4.27 14.91
C ARG A 278 -4.81 3.76 16.34
N LEU A 279 -5.88 3.03 16.67
CA LEU A 279 -6.03 2.32 17.92
C LEU A 279 -5.75 0.84 17.68
N PHE A 280 -5.16 0.17 18.67
CA PHE A 280 -4.84 -1.25 18.65
C PHE A 280 -5.65 -1.95 19.73
N PRO A 281 -6.84 -2.48 19.45
CA PRO A 281 -7.70 -3.05 20.48
C PRO A 281 -7.12 -4.26 21.23
N ALA A 282 -6.07 -4.89 20.68
CA ALA A 282 -5.29 -5.91 21.37
C ALA A 282 -4.26 -5.34 22.37
N SER A 283 -4.02 -4.02 22.40
CA SER A 283 -3.08 -3.39 23.33
C SER A 283 -3.62 -3.37 24.75
N SER A 284 -2.71 -3.41 25.73
CA SER A 284 -3.06 -3.41 27.16
C SER A 284 -3.78 -2.14 27.63
N ASN A 285 -3.62 -1.02 26.92
CA ASN A 285 -4.21 0.27 27.30
C ASN A 285 -5.52 0.60 26.55
N PHE A 286 -5.96 -0.25 25.62
CA PHE A 286 -7.15 0.04 24.80
C PHE A 286 -8.40 0.31 25.64
N ALA A 287 -8.63 -0.43 26.73
CA ALA A 287 -9.79 -0.21 27.60
C ALA A 287 -9.86 1.22 28.19
N THR A 288 -8.71 1.84 28.45
CA THR A 288 -8.63 3.24 28.92
C THR A 288 -9.02 4.21 27.81
N VAL A 289 -8.51 3.97 26.61
CA VAL A 289 -8.80 4.76 25.40
C VAL A 289 -10.29 4.64 25.03
N GLU A 290 -10.82 3.43 25.06
CA GLU A 290 -12.24 3.13 24.83
C GLU A 290 -13.15 3.84 25.82
N LYS A 291 -12.80 3.84 27.12
CA LYS A 291 -13.56 4.58 28.13
C LYS A 291 -13.56 6.10 27.89
N LYS A 292 -12.47 6.64 27.34
CA LYS A 292 -12.31 8.07 27.07
C LYS A 292 -13.10 8.51 25.84
N TYR A 293 -12.96 7.77 24.73
CA TYR A 293 -13.51 8.16 23.42
C TYR A 293 -14.86 7.52 23.12
N LYS A 294 -15.20 6.38 23.73
CA LYS A 294 -16.51 5.72 23.65
C LYS A 294 -17.08 5.69 22.22
N ASP A 295 -18.09 6.52 21.98
CA ASP A 295 -18.83 6.62 20.73
C ASP A 295 -18.01 7.25 19.60
N ASP A 296 -16.78 7.75 19.84
CA ASP A 296 -15.88 8.35 18.84
C ASP A 296 -14.96 7.33 18.16
N ILE A 297 -15.07 6.06 18.52
CA ILE A 297 -14.27 4.98 17.95
C ILE A 297 -15.04 4.30 16.82
N PHE A 298 -14.42 4.21 15.64
CA PHE A 298 -14.98 3.52 14.48
C PHE A 298 -13.90 2.77 13.69
N THR A 299 -14.33 1.92 12.76
CA THR A 299 -13.43 1.13 11.89
C THR A 299 -13.48 1.66 10.46
N THR A 300 -12.32 1.94 9.87
CA THR A 300 -12.21 2.34 8.46
C THR A 300 -12.43 1.15 7.52
N PRO A 301 -12.86 1.36 6.26
CA PRO A 301 -12.90 0.31 5.24
C PRO A 301 -11.55 -0.38 5.08
N ALA A 302 -11.55 -1.66 4.72
CA ALA A 302 -10.34 -2.33 4.23
C ALA A 302 -9.84 -1.62 2.97
N GLY A 303 -8.54 -1.36 2.91
CA GLY A 303 -7.87 -0.89 1.69
C GLY A 303 -7.65 -2.05 0.73
N SER A 304 -7.11 -1.78 -0.46
CA SER A 304 -6.91 -2.83 -1.47
C SER A 304 -5.65 -3.69 -1.26
N GLY A 305 -4.72 -3.28 -0.39
CA GLY A 305 -3.48 -4.02 -0.16
C GLY A 305 -3.65 -5.28 0.68
N VAL A 306 -2.88 -6.34 0.42
CA VAL A 306 -2.96 -7.66 1.08
C VAL A 306 -1.65 -8.03 1.80
N ALA A 307 -1.74 -8.61 2.99
CA ALA A 307 -0.63 -9.32 3.63
C ALA A 307 -0.79 -10.84 3.43
N VAL A 308 0.30 -11.53 3.10
CA VAL A 308 0.29 -12.98 2.83
C VAL A 308 1.32 -13.74 3.66
N LEU A 309 1.12 -15.05 3.80
CA LEU A 309 2.19 -15.97 4.15
C LEU A 309 2.72 -16.59 2.85
N GLY A 310 4.04 -16.61 2.66
CA GLY A 310 4.68 -17.24 1.50
C GLY A 310 5.46 -18.49 1.90
N PHE A 311 5.34 -19.58 1.13
CA PHE A 311 6.16 -20.79 1.29
C PHE A 311 7.44 -20.71 0.49
N ASN A 312 8.56 -21.12 1.10
CA ASN A 312 9.83 -21.23 0.39
C ASN A 312 9.86 -22.56 -0.36
N LEU A 313 9.72 -22.48 -1.69
CA LEU A 313 9.67 -23.65 -2.54
C LEU A 313 11.05 -24.28 -2.76
N ASP A 314 12.12 -23.52 -2.57
CA ASP A 314 13.49 -23.97 -2.87
C ASP A 314 14.53 -23.53 -1.83
N ARG A 315 14.18 -23.63 -0.54
CA ARG A 315 15.05 -23.22 0.57
C ARG A 315 16.43 -23.88 0.48
N GLN A 316 17.49 -23.07 0.62
CA GLN A 316 18.88 -23.51 0.57
C GLN A 316 19.67 -23.22 1.86
N SER A 317 19.35 -22.13 2.57
CA SER A 317 19.94 -21.81 3.88
C SER A 317 19.12 -22.41 5.02
N TYR A 318 19.84 -22.81 6.08
CA TYR A 318 19.28 -23.39 7.32
C TYR A 318 20.05 -22.89 8.56
N LYS A 319 20.48 -21.62 8.56
CA LYS A 319 21.14 -20.99 9.72
C LYS A 319 20.12 -20.73 10.84
N HIS A 320 18.86 -20.50 10.48
CA HIS A 320 17.74 -20.32 11.40
C HIS A 320 16.77 -21.50 11.28
N THR A 321 17.11 -22.62 11.94
CA THR A 321 16.29 -23.83 11.85
C THR A 321 16.18 -24.58 13.18
N ALA A 322 14.99 -25.09 13.47
CA ALA A 322 14.75 -26.06 14.54
C ALA A 322 15.08 -27.51 14.10
N LYS A 323 15.29 -27.75 12.80
CA LYS A 323 15.58 -29.07 12.24
C LYS A 323 16.96 -29.54 12.66
N LYS A 324 17.05 -30.80 13.07
CA LYS A 324 18.24 -31.44 13.64
C LYS A 324 18.97 -32.34 12.64
N SER A 325 18.37 -32.62 11.49
CA SER A 325 18.95 -33.52 10.49
C SER A 325 18.59 -33.13 9.06
N ASP A 326 19.38 -33.60 8.09
CA ASP A 326 19.08 -33.43 6.66
C ASP A 326 17.84 -34.22 6.24
N ALA A 327 17.49 -35.27 6.97
CA ALA A 327 16.24 -36.01 6.77
C ALA A 327 15.03 -35.12 7.07
N GLU A 328 15.06 -34.33 8.16
CA GLU A 328 13.99 -33.37 8.48
C GLU A 328 13.94 -32.22 7.46
N LYS A 329 15.08 -31.71 6.99
CA LYS A 329 15.13 -30.71 5.91
C LYS A 329 14.49 -31.23 4.63
N THR A 330 14.83 -32.46 4.25
CA THR A 330 14.26 -33.14 3.07
C THR A 330 12.77 -33.40 3.23
N ALA A 331 12.34 -33.86 4.42
CA ALA A 331 10.94 -34.08 4.75
C ALA A 331 10.11 -32.80 4.62
N THR A 332 10.59 -31.69 5.18
CA THR A 332 9.93 -30.39 5.08
C THR A 332 9.87 -29.90 3.63
N LYS A 333 10.96 -29.99 2.84
CA LYS A 333 10.94 -29.62 1.42
C LYS A 333 9.89 -30.42 0.64
N LYS A 334 9.85 -31.75 0.81
CA LYS A 334 8.84 -32.60 0.16
C LYS A 334 7.42 -32.23 0.59
N ALA A 335 7.20 -31.97 1.87
CA ALA A 335 5.91 -31.56 2.39
C ALA A 335 5.46 -30.21 1.82
N ILE A 336 6.34 -29.20 1.77
CA ILE A 336 6.03 -27.90 1.19
C ILE A 336 5.70 -28.00 -0.29
N LEU A 337 6.37 -28.86 -1.06
CA LEU A 337 6.06 -29.07 -2.48
C LEU A 337 4.74 -29.81 -2.71
N ASN A 338 4.23 -30.55 -1.71
CA ASN A 338 2.95 -31.21 -1.78
C ASN A 338 1.77 -30.22 -1.64
N LYS A 339 0.88 -30.19 -2.64
CA LYS A 339 -0.27 -29.26 -2.67
C LYS A 339 -1.23 -29.46 -1.50
N ASP A 340 -1.57 -30.71 -1.17
CA ASP A 340 -2.52 -31.00 -0.11
C ASP A 340 -1.96 -30.59 1.27
N PHE A 341 -0.65 -30.68 1.49
CA PHE A 341 -0.01 -30.17 2.71
C PHE A 341 -0.16 -28.64 2.85
N ARG A 342 0.10 -27.89 1.78
CA ARG A 342 -0.09 -26.42 1.78
C ARG A 342 -1.56 -26.04 1.97
N GLN A 343 -2.49 -26.76 1.33
CA GLN A 343 -3.93 -26.57 1.54
C GLN A 343 -4.35 -26.88 2.98
N ALA A 344 -3.79 -27.91 3.61
CA ALA A 344 -4.06 -28.24 5.00
C ALA A 344 -3.73 -27.07 5.94
N ILE A 345 -2.57 -26.43 5.75
CA ILE A 345 -2.18 -25.23 6.52
C ILE A 345 -3.12 -24.05 6.21
N THR A 346 -3.46 -23.84 4.94
CA THR A 346 -4.36 -22.76 4.50
C THR A 346 -5.74 -22.84 5.16
N PHE A 347 -6.31 -24.04 5.23
CA PHE A 347 -7.59 -24.31 5.87
C PHE A 347 -7.50 -24.38 7.40
N ALA A 348 -6.31 -24.60 7.96
CA ALA A 348 -6.09 -24.61 9.41
C ALA A 348 -5.87 -23.21 10.02
N LEU A 349 -5.44 -22.23 9.21
CA LEU A 349 -5.31 -20.85 9.64
C LEU A 349 -6.68 -20.22 9.91
N ASN A 350 -6.94 -19.86 11.17
CA ASN A 350 -8.09 -19.03 11.56
C ASN A 350 -7.71 -17.54 11.43
N ARG A 351 -8.20 -16.89 10.37
CA ARG A 351 -7.89 -15.49 10.04
C ARG A 351 -8.57 -14.51 10.99
N GLU A 352 -9.72 -14.87 11.56
CA GLU A 352 -10.37 -14.03 12.58
C GLU A 352 -9.51 -13.93 13.84
N ASN A 353 -9.00 -15.06 14.35
CA ASN A 353 -8.08 -15.09 15.48
C ASN A 353 -6.77 -14.37 15.17
N TYR A 354 -6.24 -14.55 13.96
CA TYR A 354 -5.03 -13.88 13.48
C TYR A 354 -5.21 -12.35 13.46
N SER A 355 -6.31 -11.87 12.86
CA SER A 355 -6.64 -10.44 12.82
C SER A 355 -6.89 -9.86 14.23
N ALA A 356 -7.52 -10.64 15.11
CA ALA A 356 -7.80 -10.24 16.49
C ALA A 356 -6.53 -9.93 17.30
N GLN A 357 -5.35 -10.42 16.90
CA GLN A 357 -4.07 -10.11 17.56
C GLN A 357 -3.65 -8.65 17.40
N VAL A 358 -4.26 -7.91 16.46
CA VAL A 358 -4.03 -6.48 16.25
C VAL A 358 -5.32 -5.70 16.50
N ASN A 359 -6.43 -6.20 15.95
CA ASN A 359 -7.71 -5.51 15.91
C ASN A 359 -8.61 -5.84 17.11
N GLY A 360 -8.23 -6.77 17.99
CA GLY A 360 -9.13 -7.32 18.99
C GLY A 360 -10.27 -8.13 18.36
N LYS A 361 -11.01 -8.91 19.17
CA LYS A 361 -12.06 -9.81 18.66
C LYS A 361 -13.22 -9.05 17.99
N GLU A 362 -13.61 -7.91 18.56
CA GLU A 362 -14.74 -7.12 18.06
C GLU A 362 -14.48 -6.56 16.65
N PHE A 363 -13.24 -6.16 16.36
CA PHE A 363 -12.88 -5.49 15.10
C PHE A 363 -12.03 -6.39 14.18
N ALA A 364 -11.94 -7.69 14.46
CA ALA A 364 -11.11 -8.61 13.69
C ALA A 364 -11.60 -8.81 12.25
N LYS A 365 -12.91 -8.98 12.08
CA LYS A 365 -13.51 -9.38 10.81
C LYS A 365 -13.20 -8.42 9.65
N PRO A 366 -13.39 -7.10 9.77
CA PRO A 366 -13.19 -6.17 8.65
C PRO A 366 -11.83 -6.24 7.95
N ALA A 367 -10.78 -6.73 8.62
CA ALA A 367 -9.47 -6.85 8.02
C ALA A 367 -9.23 -8.19 7.30
N ILE A 368 -10.09 -9.20 7.45
CA ILE A 368 -9.87 -10.53 6.88
C ILE A 368 -9.90 -10.47 5.35
N ARG A 369 -8.91 -11.10 4.71
CA ARG A 369 -8.81 -11.24 3.25
C ARG A 369 -8.51 -12.69 2.85
N ASN A 370 -9.21 -13.17 1.82
CA ASN A 370 -9.14 -14.57 1.37
C ASN A 370 -8.40 -14.80 0.05
N THR A 371 -8.16 -13.76 -0.75
CA THR A 371 -7.46 -13.85 -2.05
C THR A 371 -6.32 -12.86 -2.13
N TYR A 372 -5.38 -13.09 -3.06
CA TYR A 372 -4.25 -12.19 -3.25
C TYR A 372 -4.69 -10.89 -3.91
N THR A 373 -5.40 -10.98 -5.05
CA THR A 373 -6.18 -9.86 -5.58
C THR A 373 -7.36 -9.60 -4.65
N ALA A 374 -7.58 -8.37 -4.20
CA ALA A 374 -8.71 -8.08 -3.31
C ALA A 374 -10.06 -8.47 -3.98
N PRO A 375 -11.00 -9.13 -3.27
CA PRO A 375 -12.22 -9.67 -3.86
C PRO A 375 -13.08 -8.65 -4.62
N ALA A 376 -13.18 -7.42 -4.10
CA ALA A 376 -13.96 -6.33 -4.68
C ALA A 376 -13.08 -5.32 -5.45
N PHE A 377 -11.90 -5.73 -5.92
CA PHE A 377 -10.97 -4.85 -6.63
C PHE A 377 -11.50 -4.41 -8.00
N VAL A 378 -12.03 -5.35 -8.78
CA VAL A 378 -12.69 -5.10 -10.07
C VAL A 378 -14.02 -5.85 -10.16
N GLN A 379 -14.85 -5.47 -11.13
CA GLN A 379 -16.12 -6.13 -11.43
C GLN A 379 -16.03 -6.90 -12.75
N VAL A 380 -16.70 -8.05 -12.83
CA VAL A 380 -16.87 -8.87 -14.03
C VAL A 380 -18.37 -9.05 -14.23
N ASP A 381 -18.94 -8.40 -15.26
CA ASP A 381 -20.39 -8.40 -15.54
C ASP A 381 -21.27 -8.11 -14.30
N GLY A 382 -20.85 -7.12 -13.51
CA GLY A 382 -21.57 -6.68 -12.30
C GLY A 382 -21.41 -7.60 -11.08
N LYS A 383 -20.50 -8.59 -11.14
CA LYS A 383 -20.08 -9.40 -9.99
C LYS A 383 -18.70 -8.97 -9.51
N ASP A 384 -18.49 -8.94 -8.20
CA ASP A 384 -17.15 -8.81 -7.60
C ASP A 384 -16.22 -9.91 -8.15
N PHE A 385 -14.97 -9.55 -8.45
CA PHE A 385 -13.93 -10.47 -8.92
C PHE A 385 -13.83 -11.75 -8.06
N GLY A 386 -13.90 -11.60 -6.74
CA GLY A 386 -13.86 -12.72 -5.79
C GLY A 386 -14.99 -13.74 -5.97
N ASN A 387 -16.17 -13.33 -6.42
CA ASN A 387 -17.28 -14.25 -6.70
C ASN A 387 -16.98 -15.09 -7.95
N VAL A 388 -16.41 -14.47 -8.99
CA VAL A 388 -15.99 -15.18 -10.21
C VAL A 388 -14.84 -16.15 -9.92
N VAL A 389 -13.91 -15.78 -9.03
CA VAL A 389 -12.86 -16.69 -8.53
C VAL A 389 -13.47 -17.87 -7.78
N ALA A 390 -14.43 -17.63 -6.87
CA ALA A 390 -15.09 -18.68 -6.12
C ALA A 390 -15.81 -19.69 -7.04
N ASP A 391 -16.50 -19.21 -8.07
CA ASP A 391 -17.14 -20.05 -9.09
C ASP A 391 -16.10 -20.97 -9.78
N LYS A 392 -14.95 -20.41 -10.18
CA LYS A 392 -13.87 -21.16 -10.86
C LYS A 392 -13.17 -22.16 -9.93
N LEU A 393 -13.01 -21.84 -8.64
CA LEU A 393 -12.40 -22.76 -7.67
C LEU A 393 -13.14 -24.08 -7.53
N THR A 394 -14.46 -24.09 -7.74
CA THR A 394 -15.26 -25.33 -7.66
C THR A 394 -14.81 -26.40 -8.66
N THR A 395 -14.09 -26.01 -9.73
CA THR A 395 -13.54 -26.94 -10.73
C THR A 395 -12.33 -27.74 -10.23
N TYR A 396 -11.66 -27.29 -9.17
CA TYR A 396 -10.46 -27.95 -8.61
C TYR A 396 -10.78 -29.06 -7.59
N GLY A 397 -12.04 -29.17 -7.15
CA GLY A 397 -12.50 -30.26 -6.28
C GLY A 397 -13.41 -29.84 -5.13
N ASP A 398 -13.91 -30.84 -4.43
CA ASP A 398 -14.94 -30.69 -3.39
C ASP A 398 -14.48 -29.85 -2.19
N GLN A 399 -13.17 -29.74 -1.96
CA GLN A 399 -12.62 -28.86 -0.92
C GLN A 399 -13.00 -27.38 -1.13
N TRP A 400 -13.34 -26.96 -2.34
CA TRP A 400 -13.71 -25.58 -2.66
C TRP A 400 -15.22 -25.32 -2.67
N LYS A 401 -16.05 -26.35 -2.55
CA LYS A 401 -17.51 -26.18 -2.49
C LYS A 401 -17.92 -25.31 -1.30
N GLY A 402 -18.80 -24.35 -1.58
CA GLY A 402 -19.41 -23.45 -0.59
C GLY A 402 -18.46 -22.42 0.01
N ILE A 403 -17.32 -22.13 -0.64
CA ILE A 403 -16.35 -21.15 -0.13
C ILE A 403 -16.83 -19.72 -0.36
N ASN A 404 -16.57 -18.84 0.61
CA ASN A 404 -16.91 -17.42 0.53
C ASN A 404 -15.63 -16.58 0.55
N LEU A 405 -15.25 -16.01 -0.57
CA LEU A 405 -14.00 -15.25 -0.68
C LEU A 405 -14.13 -13.76 -0.31
N ALA A 406 -15.34 -13.28 -0.01
CA ALA A 406 -15.55 -11.87 0.32
C ALA A 406 -14.68 -11.41 1.51
N ASP A 407 -14.16 -10.18 1.43
CA ASP A 407 -13.47 -9.55 2.55
C ASP A 407 -14.41 -9.49 3.77
N GLY A 408 -13.85 -9.56 4.97
CA GLY A 408 -14.65 -9.57 6.20
C GLY A 408 -15.12 -10.95 6.67
N GLN A 409 -14.88 -12.00 5.87
CA GLN A 409 -15.32 -13.37 6.16
C GLN A 409 -14.11 -14.30 6.24
N ASP A 410 -14.05 -15.17 7.24
CA ASP A 410 -13.03 -16.23 7.27
C ASP A 410 -13.49 -17.43 6.43
N GLY A 411 -13.53 -17.25 5.12
CA GLY A 411 -14.11 -18.23 4.21
C GLY A 411 -13.23 -19.43 3.92
N LEU A 412 -11.92 -19.30 4.15
CA LEU A 412 -10.97 -20.39 3.93
C LEU A 412 -10.85 -21.30 5.17
N TYR A 413 -10.92 -20.78 6.39
CA TYR A 413 -10.75 -21.59 7.59
C TYR A 413 -11.81 -22.71 7.71
N ASN A 414 -11.37 -23.96 7.75
CA ASN A 414 -12.24 -25.12 7.94
C ASN A 414 -11.43 -26.33 8.45
N LYS A 415 -11.68 -26.71 9.71
CA LYS A 415 -10.93 -27.79 10.37
C LYS A 415 -11.06 -29.15 9.67
N ASP A 416 -12.24 -29.46 9.14
CA ASP A 416 -12.50 -30.75 8.51
C ASP A 416 -11.80 -30.84 7.15
N LYS A 417 -11.87 -29.77 6.35
CA LYS A 417 -11.11 -29.65 5.10
C LYS A 417 -9.60 -29.70 5.36
N ALA A 418 -9.13 -28.99 6.40
CA ALA A 418 -7.71 -29.00 6.79
C ALA A 418 -7.20 -30.41 7.11
N LYS A 419 -7.93 -31.15 7.94
CA LYS A 419 -7.59 -32.55 8.29
C LYS A 419 -7.69 -33.48 7.08
N ALA A 420 -8.71 -33.32 6.24
CA ALA A 420 -8.87 -34.14 5.04
C ALA A 420 -7.69 -33.95 4.07
N GLN A 421 -7.20 -32.72 3.87
CA GLN A 421 -6.03 -32.49 3.04
C GLN A 421 -4.74 -32.99 3.68
N LEU A 422 -4.59 -32.85 5.00
CA LEU A 422 -3.42 -33.41 5.70
C LEU A 422 -3.34 -34.94 5.53
N GLU A 423 -4.46 -35.66 5.61
CA GLU A 423 -4.46 -37.12 5.46
C GLU A 423 -4.11 -37.55 4.03
N LYS A 424 -4.54 -36.81 3.00
CA LYS A 424 -4.07 -37.03 1.62
C LYS A 424 -2.57 -36.80 1.49
N ALA A 425 -2.09 -35.68 2.03
CA ALA A 425 -0.67 -35.34 2.02
C ALA A 425 0.17 -36.43 2.70
N LYS A 426 -0.25 -36.90 3.89
CA LYS A 426 0.42 -38.00 4.61
C LYS A 426 0.47 -39.27 3.78
N ALA A 427 -0.64 -39.66 3.16
CA ALA A 427 -0.72 -40.87 2.35
C ALA A 427 0.23 -40.85 1.13
N GLU A 428 0.54 -39.68 0.58
CA GLU A 428 1.53 -39.50 -0.49
C GLU A 428 2.95 -39.41 0.08
N LEU A 429 3.19 -38.49 1.02
CA LEU A 429 4.51 -38.20 1.58
C LEU A 429 5.14 -39.41 2.29
N GLN A 430 4.34 -40.22 3.01
CA GLN A 430 4.86 -41.42 3.68
C GLN A 430 5.31 -42.50 2.69
N LYS A 431 4.70 -42.58 1.49
CA LYS A 431 5.19 -43.48 0.42
C LYS A 431 6.58 -43.06 -0.06
N ASP A 432 6.87 -41.77 0.02
CA ASP A 432 8.18 -41.18 -0.31
C ASP A 432 9.15 -41.15 0.89
N GLY A 433 8.82 -41.87 1.96
CA GLY A 433 9.65 -42.04 3.16
C GLY A 433 9.63 -40.86 4.13
N VAL A 434 8.77 -39.86 3.90
CA VAL A 434 8.66 -38.67 4.76
C VAL A 434 8.15 -39.06 6.15
N GLN A 435 8.88 -38.63 7.18
CA GLN A 435 8.50 -38.81 8.58
C GLN A 435 7.83 -37.54 9.10
N PHE A 436 6.86 -37.74 9.99
CA PHE A 436 6.16 -36.67 10.71
C PHE A 436 6.66 -36.65 12.18
N PRO A 437 6.64 -35.50 12.87
CA PRO A 437 6.07 -34.22 12.43
C PRO A 437 6.93 -33.47 11.41
N ILE A 438 6.27 -32.69 10.56
CA ILE A 438 6.93 -31.71 9.69
C ILE A 438 7.17 -30.43 10.48
N HIS A 439 8.43 -30.06 10.61
CA HIS A 439 8.88 -28.81 11.24
C HIS A 439 8.94 -27.68 10.20
N ILE A 440 8.23 -26.59 10.43
CA ILE A 440 8.16 -25.40 9.57
C ILE A 440 8.79 -24.22 10.32
N ASP A 441 9.95 -23.76 9.88
CA ASP A 441 10.62 -22.59 10.45
C ASP A 441 9.98 -21.30 9.94
N VAL A 442 9.58 -20.44 10.87
CA VAL A 442 8.93 -19.14 10.59
C VAL A 442 9.74 -18.03 11.24
N PRO A 443 10.46 -17.17 10.49
CA PRO A 443 11.13 -16.00 11.06
C PRO A 443 10.13 -15.03 11.69
N VAL A 444 10.45 -14.55 12.90
CA VAL A 444 9.61 -13.62 13.65
C VAL A 444 10.45 -12.47 14.21
N ALA A 445 10.09 -11.25 13.83
CA ALA A 445 10.72 -10.03 14.35
C ALA A 445 10.31 -9.81 15.81
N GLN A 446 11.19 -10.16 16.74
CA GLN A 446 10.89 -10.26 18.18
C GLN A 446 10.52 -8.92 18.83
N ASN A 447 11.01 -7.82 18.26
CA ASN A 447 10.74 -6.45 18.67
C ASN A 447 9.43 -5.89 18.10
N SER A 448 8.67 -6.66 17.31
CA SER A 448 7.36 -6.28 16.79
C SER A 448 6.23 -7.07 17.47
N THR A 449 5.70 -6.56 18.59
CA THR A 449 4.68 -7.24 19.41
C THR A 449 3.48 -7.73 18.59
N ASN A 450 2.96 -6.91 17.67
CA ASN A 450 1.84 -7.29 16.81
C ASN A 450 2.18 -8.41 15.84
N PHE A 451 3.41 -8.47 15.34
CA PHE A 451 3.84 -9.54 14.47
C PHE A 451 4.05 -10.83 15.26
N VAL A 452 4.67 -10.76 16.44
CA VAL A 452 4.82 -11.89 17.37
C VAL A 452 3.47 -12.51 17.71
N SER A 453 2.51 -11.72 18.17
CA SER A 453 1.17 -12.23 18.55
C SER A 453 0.46 -12.88 17.36
N ARG A 454 0.56 -12.31 16.16
CA ARG A 454 0.00 -12.89 14.92
C ARG A 454 0.64 -14.24 14.57
N MET A 455 1.98 -14.34 14.62
CA MET A 455 2.69 -15.59 14.34
C MET A 455 2.41 -16.67 15.39
N GLN A 456 2.26 -16.28 16.66
CA GLN A 456 1.79 -17.19 17.72
C GLN A 456 0.37 -17.68 17.47
N SER A 457 -0.53 -16.82 17.01
CA SER A 457 -1.90 -17.22 16.65
C SER A 457 -1.93 -18.16 15.45
N LEU A 458 -1.10 -17.92 14.42
CA LEU A 458 -0.88 -18.85 13.31
C LEU A 458 -0.41 -20.22 13.83
N LYS A 459 0.66 -20.25 14.64
CA LYS A 459 1.18 -21.49 15.26
C LYS A 459 0.09 -22.24 16.01
N GLN A 460 -0.60 -21.56 16.92
CA GLN A 460 -1.63 -22.17 17.76
C GLN A 460 -2.76 -22.78 16.92
N THR A 461 -3.29 -22.03 15.95
CA THR A 461 -4.46 -22.48 15.16
C THR A 461 -4.12 -23.63 14.22
N VAL A 462 -2.92 -23.61 13.62
CA VAL A 462 -2.44 -24.71 12.77
C VAL A 462 -2.15 -25.96 13.60
N GLU A 463 -1.41 -25.84 14.71
CA GLU A 463 -1.06 -26.99 15.56
C GLU A 463 -2.28 -27.61 16.25
N ASP A 464 -3.26 -26.81 16.68
CA ASP A 464 -4.51 -27.31 17.27
C ASP A 464 -5.38 -28.05 16.25
N THR A 465 -5.36 -27.60 14.99
CA THR A 465 -6.20 -28.16 13.94
C THR A 465 -5.59 -29.43 13.34
N LEU A 466 -4.28 -29.39 13.07
CA LEU A 466 -3.55 -30.45 12.38
C LEU A 466 -2.88 -31.44 13.34
N GLY A 467 -2.68 -31.07 14.61
CA GLY A 467 -1.99 -31.88 15.61
C GLY A 467 -0.46 -31.78 15.53
N LYS A 468 0.19 -31.60 16.69
CA LYS A 468 1.66 -31.45 16.80
C LYS A 468 2.45 -32.69 16.39
N ASP A 469 1.82 -33.86 16.41
CA ASP A 469 2.43 -35.09 15.89
C ASP A 469 2.52 -35.08 14.35
N ASN A 470 1.81 -34.16 13.69
CA ASN A 470 1.85 -34.00 12.25
C ASN A 470 2.61 -32.72 11.82
N VAL A 471 2.30 -31.56 12.41
CA VAL A 471 2.88 -30.29 11.98
C VAL A 471 3.29 -29.46 13.19
N VAL A 472 4.51 -28.93 13.16
CA VAL A 472 5.05 -28.02 14.18
C VAL A 472 5.54 -26.74 13.50
N LEU A 473 5.06 -25.59 13.95
CA LEU A 473 5.50 -24.27 13.47
C LEU A 473 6.55 -23.71 14.42
N ASP A 474 7.81 -23.78 14.04
CA ASP A 474 8.94 -23.31 14.83
C ASP A 474 9.19 -21.82 14.58
N LEU A 475 8.75 -20.98 15.52
CA LEU A 475 8.95 -19.53 15.44
C LEU A 475 10.41 -19.19 15.74
N GLN A 476 11.14 -18.74 14.73
CA GLN A 476 12.53 -18.30 14.81
C GLN A 476 12.55 -16.82 15.21
N MET A 477 12.61 -16.55 16.51
CA MET A 477 12.60 -15.19 17.07
C MET A 477 13.96 -14.52 16.86
N MET A 478 14.00 -13.37 16.21
CA MET A 478 15.24 -12.61 15.92
C MET A 478 14.93 -11.11 15.79
N ASP A 479 15.97 -10.27 15.71
CA ASP A 479 15.79 -8.82 15.53
C ASP A 479 15.21 -8.49 14.14
N SER A 480 14.47 -7.37 14.04
CA SER A 480 13.79 -6.97 12.78
C SER A 480 14.72 -6.91 11.58
N ASP A 481 15.91 -6.34 11.73
CA ASP A 481 16.87 -6.21 10.62
C ASP A 481 17.34 -7.58 10.13
N GLU A 482 17.50 -8.55 11.04
CA GLU A 482 17.87 -9.92 10.71
C GLU A 482 16.74 -10.62 9.94
N VAL A 483 15.49 -10.50 10.40
CA VAL A 483 14.32 -11.01 9.66
C VAL A 483 14.26 -10.42 8.25
N LEU A 484 14.40 -9.09 8.13
CA LEU A 484 14.33 -8.41 6.84
C LEU A 484 15.44 -8.88 5.89
N ASN A 485 16.66 -9.09 6.38
CA ASN A 485 17.80 -9.53 5.57
C ASN A 485 17.67 -10.96 5.03
N ILE A 486 16.92 -11.84 5.70
CA ILE A 486 16.64 -13.20 5.22
C ILE A 486 15.30 -13.33 4.48
N THR A 487 14.51 -12.25 4.41
CA THR A 487 13.19 -12.22 3.77
C THR A 487 13.10 -11.14 2.68
N LEU A 488 12.65 -9.92 3.01
CA LEU A 488 12.34 -8.85 2.06
C LEU A 488 13.58 -8.26 1.37
N ASN A 489 14.69 -8.14 2.10
CA ASN A 489 15.93 -7.53 1.62
C ASN A 489 16.96 -8.59 1.22
N VAL A 490 16.50 -9.81 0.92
CA VAL A 490 17.38 -10.94 0.67
C VAL A 490 18.24 -10.71 -0.60
N PRO A 491 19.58 -10.81 -0.51
CA PRO A 491 20.45 -10.55 -1.65
C PRO A 491 20.22 -11.54 -2.81
N SER A 492 20.13 -12.83 -2.47
CA SER A 492 19.92 -13.92 -3.42
C SER A 492 18.92 -14.95 -2.88
N ALA A 493 18.33 -15.78 -3.74
CA ALA A 493 17.42 -16.83 -3.28
C ALA A 493 18.09 -17.85 -2.35
N ALA A 494 19.40 -18.07 -2.47
CA ALA A 494 20.14 -18.97 -1.59
C ALA A 494 20.22 -18.47 -0.15
N ASP A 495 20.10 -17.15 0.06
CA ASP A 495 20.13 -16.50 1.38
C ASP A 495 18.75 -16.48 2.06
N ALA A 496 17.67 -16.85 1.34
CA ALA A 496 16.32 -16.92 1.89
C ALA A 496 16.21 -18.10 2.87
N ASP A 497 16.17 -17.80 4.18
CA ASP A 497 16.33 -18.78 5.26
C ASP A 497 15.04 -18.98 6.08
N TRP A 498 14.02 -19.54 5.45
CA TRP A 498 12.70 -19.76 6.03
C TRP A 498 11.92 -20.81 5.26
N ASP A 499 10.97 -21.49 5.91
CA ASP A 499 10.03 -22.40 5.23
C ASP A 499 8.71 -21.69 4.90
N LEU A 500 8.26 -20.84 5.83
CA LEU A 500 7.07 -20.01 5.71
C LEU A 500 7.40 -18.64 6.31
N GLN A 501 7.04 -17.55 5.63
CA GLN A 501 7.27 -16.20 6.14
C GLN A 501 6.02 -15.33 6.02
N GLY A 502 5.93 -14.30 6.86
CA GLY A 502 4.80 -13.36 6.90
C GLY A 502 5.18 -11.90 6.68
N MET A 503 6.34 -11.61 6.10
CA MET A 503 6.81 -10.24 5.83
C MET A 503 6.38 -9.71 4.46
N VAL A 504 5.78 -10.56 3.63
CA VAL A 504 5.36 -10.22 2.27
C VAL A 504 3.91 -9.80 2.18
N GLY A 505 3.64 -8.90 1.24
CA GLY A 505 2.33 -8.33 1.00
C GLY A 505 2.43 -7.32 -0.14
N TRP A 506 1.29 -7.01 -0.74
CA TRP A 506 1.24 -6.18 -1.93
C TRP A 506 0.18 -5.09 -1.81
N ASN A 507 0.54 -3.87 -2.18
CA ASN A 507 -0.41 -2.78 -2.44
C ASN A 507 -0.44 -2.58 -3.96
N PRO A 508 -1.63 -2.54 -4.58
CA PRO A 508 -1.72 -2.41 -6.04
C PRO A 508 -1.30 -1.03 -6.56
N ASP A 509 -0.61 -1.01 -7.69
CA ASP A 509 -0.04 0.19 -8.31
C ASP A 509 -0.96 0.80 -9.37
N TYR A 510 -1.84 -0.01 -9.98
CA TYR A 510 -2.74 0.39 -11.07
C TYR A 510 -4.00 -0.51 -11.13
N ASP A 511 -5.06 -0.02 -11.77
CA ASP A 511 -6.43 -0.58 -11.71
C ASP A 511 -6.63 -1.80 -12.63
N ASP A 512 -5.84 -2.87 -12.46
CA ASP A 512 -5.98 -4.15 -13.18
C ASP A 512 -5.51 -5.31 -12.28
N PRO A 513 -6.16 -6.49 -12.27
CA PRO A 513 -5.72 -7.63 -11.44
C PRO A 513 -4.26 -8.04 -11.66
N SER A 514 -3.66 -7.74 -12.82
CA SER A 514 -2.25 -7.99 -13.10
C SER A 514 -1.32 -7.28 -12.12
N THR A 515 -1.74 -6.14 -11.53
CA THR A 515 -0.96 -5.45 -10.51
C THR A 515 -0.64 -6.34 -9.31
N TYR A 516 -1.49 -7.32 -9.00
CA TYR A 516 -1.19 -8.36 -8.00
C TYR A 516 -0.55 -9.55 -8.67
N LEU A 517 -1.25 -10.19 -9.60
CA LEU A 517 -0.94 -11.56 -10.01
C LEU A 517 0.39 -11.67 -10.77
N ASP A 518 0.76 -10.65 -11.54
CA ASP A 518 2.02 -10.65 -12.30
C ASP A 518 3.24 -10.48 -11.38
N THR A 519 3.07 -10.04 -10.14
CA THR A 519 4.17 -10.04 -9.15
C THR A 519 4.64 -11.45 -8.84
N LEU A 520 3.79 -12.47 -9.04
CA LEU A 520 4.11 -13.88 -8.83
C LEU A 520 4.39 -14.63 -10.14
N GLN A 521 4.47 -13.92 -11.27
CA GLN A 521 4.94 -14.49 -12.54
C GLN A 521 6.34 -15.07 -12.33
N PRO A 522 6.60 -16.35 -12.67
CA PRO A 522 7.92 -16.95 -12.49
C PRO A 522 9.08 -16.17 -13.07
N ALA A 523 8.89 -15.43 -14.17
CA ALA A 523 9.93 -14.57 -14.75
C ALA A 523 10.30 -13.34 -13.89
N SER A 524 9.49 -12.98 -12.89
CA SER A 524 9.72 -11.88 -11.96
C SER A 524 10.71 -12.29 -10.86
N GLU A 525 12.00 -12.35 -11.19
CA GLU A 525 13.06 -12.85 -10.30
C GLU A 525 13.06 -12.17 -8.91
N ASP A 526 12.99 -10.83 -8.87
CA ASP A 526 13.02 -10.11 -7.60
C ASP A 526 11.86 -10.49 -6.68
N GLN A 527 10.67 -10.68 -7.24
CA GLN A 527 9.48 -11.01 -6.46
C GLN A 527 9.42 -12.49 -6.09
N THR A 528 9.75 -13.40 -7.02
CA THR A 528 9.75 -14.85 -6.76
C THR A 528 10.81 -15.23 -5.72
N LYS A 529 11.96 -14.57 -5.72
CA LYS A 529 12.98 -14.69 -4.67
C LYS A 529 12.40 -14.34 -3.30
N VAL A 530 11.72 -13.21 -3.20
CA VAL A 530 11.19 -12.70 -1.93
C VAL A 530 9.97 -13.50 -1.46
N TYR A 531 9.02 -13.82 -2.34
CA TYR A 531 7.76 -14.48 -1.96
C TYR A 531 7.87 -16.00 -1.86
N LEU A 532 8.70 -16.61 -2.70
CA LEU A 532 8.72 -18.06 -2.94
C LEU A 532 10.10 -18.70 -2.76
N GLY A 533 11.14 -17.90 -2.50
CA GLY A 533 12.47 -18.38 -2.12
C GLY A 533 13.29 -19.05 -3.23
N PHE A 534 13.05 -18.72 -4.50
CA PHE A 534 13.85 -19.19 -5.63
C PHE A 534 14.21 -18.04 -6.59
N ALA A 535 15.36 -18.13 -7.26
CA ALA A 535 15.74 -17.16 -8.29
C ALA A 535 14.87 -17.43 -9.53
N GLY A 536 14.26 -16.38 -10.09
CA GLY A 536 13.20 -16.47 -11.10
C GLY A 536 13.48 -17.39 -12.28
N GLY A 537 12.40 -17.71 -13.00
CA GLY A 537 12.37 -18.60 -14.15
C GLY A 537 11.53 -19.84 -13.90
N VAL A 538 10.80 -20.26 -14.93
CA VAL A 538 9.99 -21.50 -14.88
C VAL A 538 10.85 -22.76 -14.86
N ASP A 539 12.17 -22.67 -15.10
CA ASP A 539 13.05 -23.84 -15.17
C ASP A 539 13.51 -24.37 -13.80
N ASN A 540 13.25 -23.64 -12.72
CA ASN A 540 13.51 -24.14 -11.37
C ASN A 540 12.69 -25.43 -11.10
N PRO A 541 13.33 -26.54 -10.66
CA PRO A 541 12.63 -27.81 -10.43
C PRO A 541 11.50 -27.74 -9.41
N SER A 542 11.67 -26.96 -8.33
CA SER A 542 10.63 -26.74 -7.33
C SER A 542 9.47 -25.93 -7.89
N ALA A 543 9.74 -24.91 -8.71
CA ALA A 543 8.70 -24.15 -9.39
C ALA A 543 7.87 -25.04 -10.33
N LYS A 544 8.52 -25.90 -11.12
CA LYS A 544 7.84 -26.92 -11.96
C LYS A 544 7.02 -27.89 -11.13
N ALA A 545 7.57 -28.36 -10.00
CA ALA A 545 6.89 -29.33 -9.14
C ALA A 545 5.56 -28.81 -8.57
N VAL A 546 5.41 -27.49 -8.40
CA VAL A 546 4.14 -26.88 -7.96
C VAL A 546 3.28 -26.34 -9.11
N GLY A 547 3.70 -26.52 -10.36
CA GLY A 547 2.93 -26.14 -11.55
C GLY A 547 2.97 -24.65 -11.90
N LEU A 548 4.03 -23.92 -11.50
CA LEU A 548 4.14 -22.48 -11.79
C LEU A 548 4.22 -22.17 -13.30
N ASP A 549 4.59 -23.13 -14.14
CA ASP A 549 4.51 -22.99 -15.60
C ASP A 549 3.06 -22.87 -16.10
N GLU A 550 2.12 -23.54 -15.43
CA GLU A 550 0.70 -23.40 -15.74
C GLU A 550 0.16 -22.04 -15.29
N PHE A 551 0.58 -21.58 -14.12
CA PHE A 551 0.26 -20.22 -13.66
C PHE A 551 0.78 -19.17 -14.64
N ALA A 552 2.03 -19.31 -15.11
CA ALA A 552 2.61 -18.42 -16.11
C ALA A 552 1.76 -18.36 -17.39
N LYS A 553 1.30 -19.52 -17.91
CA LYS A 553 0.41 -19.58 -19.08
C LYS A 553 -0.93 -18.89 -18.84
N LEU A 554 -1.53 -19.04 -17.66
CA LEU A 554 -2.79 -18.37 -17.30
C LEU A 554 -2.62 -16.86 -17.26
N LEU A 555 -1.49 -16.37 -16.70
CA LEU A 555 -1.16 -14.94 -16.70
C LEU A 555 -0.91 -14.44 -18.13
N ASP A 556 -0.18 -15.17 -18.95
CA ASP A 556 0.09 -14.79 -20.35
C ASP A 556 -1.22 -14.73 -21.16
N ASP A 557 -2.12 -15.70 -21.00
CA ASP A 557 -3.43 -15.69 -21.67
C ASP A 557 -4.28 -14.49 -21.24
N ALA A 558 -4.28 -14.14 -19.95
CA ALA A 558 -4.94 -12.94 -19.45
C ALA A 558 -4.28 -11.66 -20.01
N ASN A 559 -2.94 -11.61 -20.03
CA ASN A 559 -2.17 -10.46 -20.48
C ASN A 559 -2.27 -10.18 -21.99
N ASN A 560 -2.54 -11.22 -22.78
CA ASN A 560 -2.78 -11.13 -24.22
C ASN A 560 -4.21 -10.68 -24.57
N GLU A 561 -5.17 -10.79 -23.65
CA GLU A 561 -6.50 -10.19 -23.82
C GLU A 561 -6.41 -8.68 -23.52
N THR A 562 -6.47 -7.89 -24.59
CA THR A 562 -6.32 -6.42 -24.55
C THR A 562 -7.54 -5.68 -25.08
N GLN A 563 -8.54 -6.41 -25.59
CA GLN A 563 -9.70 -5.83 -26.28
C GLN A 563 -10.96 -5.89 -25.42
N ASP A 564 -11.15 -7.00 -24.70
CA ASP A 564 -12.32 -7.21 -23.84
C ASP A 564 -11.90 -7.27 -22.36
N VAL A 565 -12.23 -6.21 -21.62
CA VAL A 565 -11.89 -6.10 -20.20
C VAL A 565 -12.61 -7.13 -19.33
N VAL A 566 -13.84 -7.52 -19.67
CA VAL A 566 -14.61 -8.52 -18.94
C VAL A 566 -13.90 -9.87 -19.10
N LYS A 567 -13.60 -10.25 -20.34
CA LYS A 567 -12.90 -11.50 -20.63
C LYS A 567 -11.49 -11.52 -20.05
N ARG A 568 -10.77 -10.39 -20.06
CA ARG A 568 -9.46 -10.24 -19.39
C ARG A 568 -9.59 -10.55 -17.90
N TYR A 569 -10.58 -9.97 -17.22
CA TYR A 569 -10.79 -10.22 -15.79
C TYR A 569 -11.29 -11.64 -15.50
N GLU A 570 -12.06 -12.27 -16.38
CA GLU A 570 -12.41 -13.69 -16.26
C GLU A 570 -11.18 -14.60 -16.35
N LYS A 571 -10.21 -14.29 -17.21
CA LYS A 571 -8.94 -15.01 -17.30
C LYS A 571 -8.08 -14.80 -16.06
N TYR A 572 -7.97 -13.57 -15.56
CA TYR A 572 -7.31 -13.32 -14.27
C TYR A 572 -8.00 -14.01 -13.10
N ALA A 573 -9.33 -14.12 -13.10
CA ALA A 573 -10.04 -14.87 -12.09
C ALA A 573 -9.69 -16.37 -12.16
N ALA A 574 -9.38 -16.91 -13.33
CA ALA A 574 -8.86 -18.27 -13.46
C ALA A 574 -7.44 -18.40 -12.90
N ALA A 575 -6.56 -17.43 -13.16
CA ALA A 575 -5.22 -17.37 -12.58
C ALA A 575 -5.27 -17.24 -11.04
N GLN A 576 -6.13 -16.37 -10.50
CA GLN A 576 -6.34 -16.24 -9.04
C GLN A 576 -6.91 -17.53 -8.43
N ALA A 577 -7.85 -18.20 -9.10
CA ALA A 577 -8.39 -19.48 -8.64
C ALA A 577 -7.28 -20.55 -8.60
N TRP A 578 -6.43 -20.62 -9.62
CA TRP A 578 -5.25 -21.49 -9.61
C TRP A 578 -4.34 -21.16 -8.42
N LEU A 579 -4.03 -19.87 -8.20
CA LEU A 579 -3.16 -19.44 -7.10
C LEU A 579 -3.73 -19.86 -5.74
N THR A 580 -5.02 -19.65 -5.54
CA THR A 580 -5.72 -20.06 -4.31
C THR A 580 -5.75 -21.58 -4.14
N ASP A 581 -5.95 -22.38 -5.21
CA ASP A 581 -5.86 -23.84 -5.15
C ASP A 581 -4.43 -24.32 -4.87
N SER A 582 -3.42 -23.69 -5.47
CA SER A 582 -2.02 -24.07 -5.28
C SER A 582 -1.54 -23.88 -3.84
N ALA A 583 -2.16 -22.95 -3.09
CA ALA A 583 -1.80 -22.59 -1.71
C ALA A 583 -0.31 -22.22 -1.51
N ILE A 584 0.40 -21.79 -2.56
CA ILE A 584 1.80 -21.35 -2.48
C ILE A 584 1.96 -20.04 -1.71
N VAL A 585 0.92 -19.20 -1.73
CA VAL A 585 0.77 -18.01 -0.90
C VAL A 585 -0.59 -18.06 -0.20
N ILE A 586 -0.63 -17.64 1.06
CA ILE A 586 -1.82 -17.68 1.91
C ILE A 586 -2.21 -16.25 2.28
N PRO A 587 -3.28 -15.68 1.71
CA PRO A 587 -3.81 -14.39 2.14
C PRO A 587 -4.25 -14.43 3.61
N THR A 588 -3.95 -13.37 4.36
CA THR A 588 -4.24 -13.26 5.79
C THR A 588 -5.22 -12.13 6.09
N MET A 589 -4.79 -10.90 5.84
CA MET A 589 -5.56 -9.69 6.13
C MET A 589 -5.21 -8.58 5.13
N SER A 590 -6.05 -7.55 5.06
CA SER A 590 -5.72 -6.30 4.40
C SER A 590 -4.49 -5.67 5.06
N SER A 591 -3.50 -5.25 4.27
CA SER A 591 -2.30 -4.54 4.75
C SER A 591 -2.57 -3.04 4.96
N THR A 592 -3.68 -2.53 4.44
CA THR A 592 -4.11 -1.12 4.55
C THR A 592 -5.57 -1.02 5.00
N GLY A 593 -5.94 0.08 5.67
CA GLY A 593 -7.30 0.26 6.16
C GLY A 593 -7.70 -0.74 7.25
N ALA A 594 -9.00 -1.07 7.32
CA ALA A 594 -9.60 -1.94 8.34
C ALA A 594 -9.16 -1.59 9.77
N ALA A 595 -8.99 -0.28 9.99
CA ALA A 595 -8.35 0.26 11.18
C ALA A 595 -9.39 0.83 12.13
N THR A 596 -9.39 0.35 13.37
CA THR A 596 -10.01 1.01 14.51
C THR A 596 -9.28 2.32 14.78
N VAL A 597 -10.01 3.43 14.75
CA VAL A 597 -9.45 4.77 14.86
C VAL A 597 -10.32 5.66 15.75
N VAL A 598 -9.70 6.72 16.26
CA VAL A 598 -10.37 7.96 16.65
C VAL A 598 -9.83 9.08 15.74
N SER A 599 -10.69 9.97 15.26
CA SER A 599 -10.31 10.94 14.23
C SER A 599 -11.12 12.22 14.29
N LYS A 600 -10.48 13.34 13.94
CA LYS A 600 -11.11 14.64 13.65
C LYS A 600 -11.22 14.92 12.14
N VAL A 601 -10.75 14.00 11.29
CA VAL A 601 -10.91 14.12 9.84
C VAL A 601 -12.37 13.93 9.46
N VAL A 602 -12.93 14.86 8.69
CA VAL A 602 -14.31 14.76 8.18
C VAL A 602 -14.41 13.49 7.33
N PRO A 603 -15.34 12.55 7.66
CA PRO A 603 -15.38 11.25 6.99
C PRO A 603 -15.54 11.37 5.47
N PHE A 604 -14.74 10.61 4.73
CA PHE A 604 -14.78 10.56 3.27
C PHE A 604 -14.50 11.90 2.56
N SER A 605 -13.82 12.84 3.23
CA SER A 605 -13.23 14.03 2.60
C SER A 605 -11.93 13.72 1.87
N GLU A 606 -11.11 12.81 2.43
CA GLU A 606 -9.85 12.36 1.83
C GLU A 606 -10.10 11.74 0.42
N PRO A 607 -9.17 11.90 -0.55
CA PRO A 607 -9.23 11.15 -1.80
C PRO A 607 -9.33 9.65 -1.52
N SER A 608 -10.20 8.96 -2.26
CA SER A 608 -10.30 7.51 -2.20
C SER A 608 -9.53 6.97 -3.40
N SER A 609 -8.63 6.02 -3.18
CA SER A 609 -8.08 5.24 -4.28
C SER A 609 -7.89 3.80 -3.84
N GLN A 610 -7.98 2.90 -4.81
CA GLN A 610 -7.56 1.53 -4.64
C GLN A 610 -6.09 1.35 -5.02
N THR A 611 -5.51 2.27 -5.81
CA THR A 611 -4.18 2.12 -6.45
C THR A 611 -3.40 3.43 -6.55
N GLY A 612 -2.08 3.32 -6.78
CA GLY A 612 -1.20 4.45 -7.08
C GLY A 612 -1.02 5.47 -5.95
N ASN A 613 -0.26 6.54 -6.23
CA ASN A 613 0.23 7.45 -5.19
C ASN A 613 -0.72 8.64 -4.94
N LYS A 614 -1.69 8.90 -5.82
CA LYS A 614 -2.62 10.06 -5.75
C LYS A 614 -3.98 9.70 -5.13
N GLY A 615 -3.93 8.98 -4.02
CA GLY A 615 -5.09 8.45 -3.31
C GLY A 615 -5.03 8.69 -1.81
N SER A 616 -4.94 7.60 -1.05
CA SER A 616 -5.09 7.58 0.41
C SER A 616 -4.06 8.39 1.20
N THR A 617 -2.91 8.75 0.60
CA THR A 617 -1.87 9.59 1.21
C THR A 617 -1.82 11.01 0.64
N TYR A 618 -2.72 11.34 -0.29
CA TYR A 618 -2.83 12.67 -0.90
C TYR A 618 -3.77 13.57 -0.10
N LEU A 619 -3.28 14.73 0.34
CA LEU A 619 -3.93 15.54 1.38
C LEU A 619 -4.82 16.67 0.87
N LYS A 620 -4.93 16.86 -0.45
CA LYS A 620 -5.64 17.98 -1.07
C LYS A 620 -7.03 18.20 -0.46
N TYR A 621 -7.92 17.21 -0.56
CA TYR A 621 -9.32 17.32 -0.13
C TYR A 621 -9.57 17.11 1.37
N VAL A 622 -8.53 16.91 2.18
CA VAL A 622 -8.70 16.54 3.59
C VAL A 622 -9.29 17.70 4.37
N GLU A 623 -10.44 17.47 4.99
CA GLU A 623 -11.09 18.42 5.90
C GLU A 623 -10.99 17.94 7.36
N VAL A 624 -10.86 18.89 8.29
CA VAL A 624 -10.73 18.61 9.73
C VAL A 624 -11.79 19.39 10.51
N GLN A 625 -12.49 18.72 11.42
CA GLN A 625 -13.46 19.30 12.35
C GLN A 625 -12.87 19.44 13.76
N ASP A 626 -13.49 20.27 14.60
CA ASP A 626 -12.95 20.57 15.94
C ASP A 626 -13.10 19.39 16.92
N GLU A 627 -14.23 18.69 16.86
CA GLU A 627 -14.56 17.55 17.72
C GLU A 627 -14.28 16.21 17.02
N PRO A 628 -13.95 15.14 17.77
CA PRO A 628 -13.85 13.80 17.20
C PRO A 628 -15.13 13.38 16.47
N VAL A 629 -14.96 12.61 15.41
CA VAL A 629 -16.07 12.01 14.65
C VAL A 629 -16.66 10.87 15.49
N THR A 630 -17.94 10.96 15.78
CA THR A 630 -18.69 9.86 16.38
C THR A 630 -18.90 8.72 15.38
N LYS A 631 -18.95 7.48 15.85
CA LYS A 631 -19.33 6.28 15.09
C LYS A 631 -20.63 6.47 14.33
N LYS A 632 -21.62 7.11 14.94
CA LYS A 632 -22.90 7.43 14.29
C LYS A 632 -22.73 8.40 13.12
N GLN A 633 -21.94 9.47 13.29
CA GLN A 633 -21.62 10.39 12.20
C GLN A 633 -20.85 9.69 11.08
N TYR A 634 -19.90 8.82 11.43
CA TYR A 634 -19.13 8.04 10.48
C TYR A 634 -20.02 7.10 9.65
N GLU A 635 -20.91 6.35 10.30
CA GLU A 635 -21.84 5.43 9.64
C GLU A 635 -22.80 6.18 8.70
N GLN A 636 -23.36 7.30 9.15
CA GLN A 636 -24.23 8.16 8.32
C GLN A 636 -23.48 8.73 7.10
N ALA A 637 -22.25 9.21 7.31
CA ALA A 637 -21.41 9.69 6.22
C ALA A 637 -21.04 8.57 5.25
N ARG A 638 -20.80 7.35 5.74
CA ARG A 638 -20.51 6.18 4.91
C ARG A 638 -21.68 5.80 4.02
N GLU A 639 -22.89 5.73 4.57
CA GLU A 639 -24.10 5.42 3.80
C GLU A 639 -24.36 6.47 2.72
N LYS A 640 -24.17 7.75 3.04
CA LYS A 640 -24.26 8.84 2.08
C LYS A 640 -23.20 8.71 0.99
N TRP A 641 -21.94 8.55 1.39
CA TRP A 641 -20.80 8.42 0.48
C TRP A 641 -20.95 7.22 -0.45
N GLN A 642 -21.44 6.07 0.02
CA GLN A 642 -21.67 4.89 -0.83
C GLN A 642 -22.69 5.16 -1.94
N LYS A 643 -23.77 5.89 -1.64
CA LYS A 643 -24.77 6.29 -2.65
C LYS A 643 -24.17 7.26 -3.67
N GLU A 644 -23.51 8.31 -3.19
CA GLU A 644 -22.87 9.32 -4.05
C GLU A 644 -21.75 8.71 -4.91
N LYS A 645 -20.96 7.78 -4.33
CA LYS A 645 -19.92 7.03 -5.04
C LYS A 645 -20.51 6.20 -6.19
N ALA A 646 -21.59 5.46 -5.96
CA ALA A 646 -22.20 4.65 -7.01
C ALA A 646 -22.66 5.52 -8.21
N GLU A 647 -23.25 6.68 -7.95
CA GLU A 647 -23.67 7.63 -8.97
C GLU A 647 -22.47 8.26 -9.69
N SER A 648 -21.46 8.72 -8.92
CA SER A 648 -20.24 9.32 -9.44
C SER A 648 -19.47 8.35 -10.34
N ASN A 649 -19.28 7.10 -9.89
CA ASN A 649 -18.54 6.10 -10.64
C ASN A 649 -19.27 5.68 -11.92
N LYS A 650 -20.61 5.58 -11.88
CA LYS A 650 -21.40 5.33 -13.09
C LYS A 650 -21.21 6.43 -14.12
N LYS A 651 -21.23 7.70 -13.68
CA LYS A 651 -21.01 8.85 -14.57
C LYS A 651 -19.59 8.85 -15.13
N ALA A 652 -18.58 8.62 -14.30
CA ALA A 652 -17.18 8.56 -14.73
C ALA A 652 -16.99 7.48 -15.81
N GLN A 653 -17.58 6.29 -15.62
CA GLN A 653 -17.54 5.21 -16.60
C GLN A 653 -18.20 5.60 -17.94
N GLN A 654 -19.34 6.30 -17.92
CA GLN A 654 -20.01 6.79 -19.12
C GLN A 654 -19.21 7.88 -19.84
N ASP A 655 -18.48 8.69 -19.08
CA ASP A 655 -17.67 9.78 -19.63
C ASP A 655 -16.37 9.25 -20.29
N LEU A 656 -15.88 8.05 -19.93
CA LEU A 656 -14.70 7.43 -20.55
C LEU A 656 -14.84 7.25 -22.08
N GLU A 657 -16.03 6.91 -22.56
CA GLU A 657 -16.29 6.73 -24.00
C GLU A 657 -16.03 8.02 -24.81
N LYS A 658 -16.22 9.19 -24.19
CA LYS A 658 -16.02 10.49 -24.84
C LYS A 658 -14.55 10.82 -25.09
N HIS A 659 -13.65 10.11 -24.41
CA HIS A 659 -12.21 10.28 -24.56
C HIS A 659 -11.64 9.44 -25.72
N VAL A 660 -12.41 8.50 -26.29
CA VAL A 660 -11.99 7.72 -27.47
C VAL A 660 -12.17 8.56 -28.74
N LYS A 661 -11.08 8.85 -29.47
CA LYS A 661 -11.09 9.69 -30.67
C LYS A 661 -10.58 8.95 -31.91
#